data_AF-A0A950E8Y4-F1
#
_entry.id   AF-A0A950E8Y4-F1
#
_cell.length_a   1.000
_cell.length_b   1.000
_cell.length_c   1.000
_cell.angle_alpha   90.00
_cell.angle_beta   90.00
_cell.angle_gamma   90.00
#
_symmetry.space_group_name_H-M   'P 1'
#
loop_
_entity.id
_entity.type
_entity.pdbx_description
1 polymer ?
#
loop_
_entity_poly.entity_id
_entity_poly.type
_entity_poly.pdbx_seq_one_letter_code
_entity_poly.pdbx_strand_id
1 'polypeptide(L)'
;APNIGRLTETVYEEIRRAASGVIVEPQRAARTPQFEPESVPFENKPDKIGELVLGDAAAVTAPLVSEIAVVGMAGRFPGADNLELYWENLKNGIDSITEIPSDRWDVDLYYDPDLNISGKTYSKWGGFLRGIDKFDPLFFHLSPEEADWMDPQQRLFLEEAWHALEDAGYSEERIRACRCGVYAGVMGNDYENLLDNEKPAYQMLGNSNSILAARIAYYLNLKGPAITVDTACSSSLVALHLARGALTSGEADLMLVGGVTLYITQIPYVQMSKAGMLAPDGRCKSFDRRANGIVPGEGVGVVVLKRLDQALRDNDRIYGVIKGSGINQDGRTNGLTAPSSQSQEQLYLETYSRCGVSPESISYVEAHGTGTPLGDPVEVHGLTRAFRKYTQKNGFCALGSVKSNIGHTTAAAGMAGLVKVLLSLGRHQIPPSLHFERANEHCLFEKSPFYVNTGLLDWEVPDGQTRTAAVSAFGFSGTNAHVVIEEAPVSSSPPPVDRRSHVLLGFTAKTAGQLDQRIADIARWLTDSDPKPALEALAYTLLCRRTHFSHRIVFLASDWDDFSRCIRLYQDFGQETWARRGCANSPDNSASTRDSACNQLFYEAAELKPDASVRYHDILLQLADYFVAGCSVDWSLLFPNGTYPPVSLPLYPFSKERCWIRSAVNTDSSEQVNCQPAVRELRELQDGIGFSTILSPETPYIADHNINGRVLVPGVLYLELAIAAIEHVASTPARSIRNVVWNYPCEITGHKELNILFDRRDRGWSFAVHAGNVNPQPSPFASGLLMIQEQPAAPDPLDL
;
A
#
# COMPACT_ATOMS: atom_id res chain seq x y z
N ALA A 1 36.16 -34.09 -21.53
CA ALA A 1 37.10 -34.28 -20.40
C ALA A 1 36.39 -33.91 -19.10
N PRO A 2 36.43 -34.76 -18.06
CA PRO A 2 35.63 -34.63 -16.84
C PRO A 2 36.36 -33.78 -15.79
N ASN A 3 35.60 -33.06 -14.93
CA ASN A 3 35.87 -32.84 -13.50
C ASN A 3 35.03 -31.66 -12.98
N ILE A 4 33.92 -31.96 -12.29
CA ILE A 4 33.45 -31.28 -11.05
C ILE A 4 32.60 -32.35 -10.35
N GLY A 5 33.30 -33.27 -9.68
CA GLY A 5 32.75 -34.40 -8.93
C GLY A 5 33.71 -34.83 -7.81
N ARG A 6 34.48 -33.87 -7.28
CA ARG A 6 35.59 -34.12 -6.34
C ARG A 6 35.68 -33.10 -5.20
N LEU A 7 34.55 -32.53 -4.78
CA LEU A 7 34.48 -31.68 -3.59
C LEU A 7 33.43 -32.12 -2.57
N THR A 8 32.53 -33.04 -2.94
CA THR A 8 31.48 -33.55 -2.05
C THR A 8 31.85 -34.85 -1.33
N GLU A 9 32.81 -35.63 -1.85
CA GLU A 9 33.30 -36.86 -1.16
C GLU A 9 34.33 -36.57 -0.06
N THR A 10 35.10 -35.48 -0.16
CA THR A 10 36.16 -35.17 0.83
C THR A 10 35.60 -34.67 2.17
N VAL A 11 34.46 -33.98 2.15
CA VAL A 11 33.83 -33.42 3.37
C VAL A 11 33.02 -34.48 4.13
N TYR A 12 32.53 -35.51 3.44
CA TYR A 12 31.73 -36.57 4.05
C TYR A 12 32.59 -37.61 4.80
N GLU A 13 33.83 -37.84 4.35
CA GLU A 13 34.79 -38.76 5.00
C GLU A 13 35.43 -38.18 6.28
N GLU A 14 35.62 -36.86 6.38
CA GLU A 14 36.21 -36.24 7.58
C GLU A 14 35.27 -36.22 8.79
N ILE A 15 33.96 -36.07 8.56
CA ILE A 15 32.96 -36.11 9.64
C ILE A 15 32.81 -37.54 10.20
N ARG A 16 33.10 -38.57 9.39
CA ARG A 16 33.03 -39.97 9.80
C ARG A 16 34.26 -40.46 10.59
N ARG A 17 35.41 -39.80 10.44
CA ARG A 17 36.65 -40.13 11.18
C ARG A 17 36.73 -39.55 12.59
N ALA A 18 35.90 -38.58 12.95
CA ALA A 18 35.91 -37.98 14.28
C ALA A 18 35.05 -38.73 15.34
N ALA A 19 34.37 -39.82 14.95
CA ALA A 19 33.44 -40.53 15.81
C ALA A 19 33.61 -42.06 15.76
N SER A 20 34.75 -42.58 16.23
CA SER A 20 34.82 -43.93 16.86
C SER A 20 36.24 -44.32 17.30
N GLY A 21 36.39 -44.67 18.59
CA GLY A 21 37.55 -45.33 19.21
C GLY A 21 38.13 -44.48 20.34
N VAL A 22 38.04 -44.82 21.62
CA VAL A 22 38.47 -46.09 22.23
C VAL A 22 37.64 -46.40 23.48
N ILE A 23 37.24 -47.67 23.62
CA ILE A 23 36.68 -48.29 24.83
C ILE A 23 37.83 -48.92 25.63
N VAL A 24 37.91 -48.62 26.93
CA VAL A 24 38.53 -49.50 27.95
C VAL A 24 37.60 -49.52 29.17
N GLU A 25 37.33 -50.73 29.65
CA GLU A 25 36.35 -51.09 30.70
C GLU A 25 37.07 -51.33 32.08
N PRO A 26 36.41 -51.71 33.19
CA PRO A 26 35.98 -50.80 34.25
C PRO A 26 36.52 -51.15 35.66
N GLN A 27 36.46 -50.22 36.64
CA GLN A 27 36.23 -50.58 38.05
C GLN A 27 35.41 -49.55 38.84
N ARG A 28 34.50 -50.11 39.64
CA ARG A 28 33.39 -49.63 40.47
C ARG A 28 33.60 -48.43 41.40
N ALA A 29 32.52 -47.64 41.57
CA ALA A 29 31.73 -47.35 42.79
C ALA A 29 31.13 -45.93 42.67
N ALA A 30 29.90 -45.55 43.04
CA ALA A 30 28.74 -46.17 43.66
C ALA A 30 27.48 -45.33 43.30
N ARG A 31 26.31 -45.76 43.81
CA ARG A 31 24.92 -45.49 43.40
C ARG A 31 24.40 -44.03 43.50
N THR A 32 23.46 -43.75 42.59
CA THR A 32 22.47 -42.65 42.48
C THR A 32 21.47 -42.58 43.68
N PRO A 33 20.72 -41.46 43.86
CA PRO A 33 19.38 -41.40 43.25
C PRO A 33 18.92 -40.01 42.74
N GLN A 34 17.87 -40.07 41.91
CA GLN A 34 17.09 -39.01 41.27
C GLN A 34 16.55 -37.94 42.24
N PHE A 35 16.32 -36.71 41.74
CA PHE A 35 15.41 -35.75 42.34
C PHE A 35 14.58 -34.99 41.30
N GLU A 36 13.27 -34.96 41.54
CA GLU A 36 12.24 -34.14 40.88
C GLU A 36 12.40 -32.65 41.21
N PRO A 37 11.88 -31.72 40.38
CA PRO A 37 11.97 -30.30 40.67
C PRO A 37 10.77 -29.81 41.50
N GLU A 38 11.03 -29.42 42.75
CA GLU A 38 10.10 -28.62 43.56
C GLU A 38 10.39 -27.12 43.44
N SER A 39 9.30 -26.36 43.36
CA SER A 39 9.20 -24.91 43.43
C SER A 39 9.62 -24.34 44.79
N VAL A 40 10.34 -23.21 44.80
CA VAL A 40 10.57 -22.41 46.01
C VAL A 40 10.20 -20.93 45.75
N PRO A 41 9.46 -20.26 46.66
CA PRO A 41 9.01 -18.87 46.50
C PRO A 41 10.05 -17.86 47.00
N PHE A 42 10.16 -16.72 46.33
CA PHE A 42 10.96 -15.57 46.79
C PHE A 42 10.11 -14.63 47.66
N GLU A 43 10.38 -14.61 48.97
CA GLU A 43 10.00 -13.54 49.88
C GLU A 43 11.04 -12.41 49.83
N ASN A 44 10.58 -11.17 49.57
CA ASN A 44 11.38 -9.96 49.69
C ASN A 44 11.26 -9.38 51.11
N LYS A 45 12.38 -9.27 51.83
CA LYS A 45 12.56 -8.32 52.94
C LYS A 45 13.61 -7.28 52.53
N PRO A 46 13.40 -5.98 52.79
CA PRO A 46 14.31 -4.93 52.34
C PRO A 46 15.45 -4.72 53.33
N ASP A 47 16.68 -4.79 52.83
CA ASP A 47 17.85 -4.28 53.54
C ASP A 47 18.01 -2.77 53.31
N LYS A 48 18.29 -2.07 54.41
CA LYS A 48 18.54 -0.63 54.48
C LYS A 48 19.82 -0.27 53.74
N ILE A 49 19.71 0.59 52.73
CA ILE A 49 20.83 1.35 52.17
C ILE A 49 20.58 2.83 52.49
N GLY A 50 21.64 3.48 52.98
CA GLY A 50 21.60 4.73 53.74
C GLY A 50 21.08 5.97 53.03
N GLU A 51 20.64 6.92 53.87
CA GLU A 51 20.23 8.27 53.53
C GLU A 51 21.33 9.02 52.76
N LEU A 52 21.08 9.29 51.48
CA LEU A 52 21.67 10.39 50.75
C LEU A 52 20.67 11.53 50.78
N VAL A 53 21.03 12.58 51.52
CA VAL A 53 20.30 13.84 51.62
C VAL A 53 20.17 14.46 50.22
N LEU A 54 18.98 14.43 49.64
CA LEU A 54 18.62 15.21 48.47
C LEU A 54 18.31 16.64 48.93
N GLY A 55 19.23 17.57 48.66
CA GLY A 55 18.97 18.99 48.76
C GLY A 55 17.93 19.43 47.73
N ASP A 56 17.20 20.50 48.06
CA ASP A 56 16.18 21.16 47.23
C ASP A 56 16.63 21.30 45.77
N ALA A 57 16.20 20.36 44.93
CA ALA A 57 16.18 20.51 43.50
C ALA A 57 14.86 21.21 43.16
N ALA A 58 14.95 22.50 42.82
CA ALA A 58 13.90 23.24 42.16
C ALA A 58 13.21 22.35 41.13
N ALA A 59 11.87 22.32 41.18
CA ALA A 59 11.04 21.56 40.26
C ALA A 59 11.47 21.85 38.82
N VAL A 60 12.25 20.93 38.24
CA VAL A 60 12.43 20.83 36.81
C VAL A 60 11.07 20.39 36.32
N THR A 61 10.27 21.37 35.86
CA THR A 61 9.07 21.11 35.07
C THR A 61 9.47 20.16 33.95
N ALA A 62 9.05 18.89 34.07
CA ALA A 62 9.14 17.95 32.96
C ALA A 62 8.57 18.66 31.72
N PRO A 63 9.23 18.60 30.56
CA PRO A 63 8.71 19.26 29.37
C PRO A 63 7.28 18.75 29.15
N LEU A 64 6.33 19.68 29.05
CA LEU A 64 4.95 19.39 28.63
C LEU A 64 5.04 18.38 27.50
N VAL A 65 4.44 17.21 27.69
CA VAL A 65 4.37 16.17 26.67
C VAL A 65 3.86 16.83 25.40
N SER A 66 4.71 16.99 24.38
CA SER A 66 4.34 17.80 23.23
C SER A 66 3.26 17.08 22.45
N GLU A 67 2.08 17.68 22.45
CA GLU A 67 0.91 17.23 21.72
C GLU A 67 1.20 17.31 20.21
N ILE A 68 0.70 16.33 19.46
CA ILE A 68 0.95 16.23 18.02
C ILE A 68 -0.35 16.49 17.28
N ALA A 69 -0.36 17.48 16.40
CA ALA A 69 -1.46 17.75 15.49
C ALA A 69 -1.38 16.85 14.26
N VAL A 70 -2.53 16.34 13.82
CA VAL A 70 -2.70 15.80 12.47
C VAL A 70 -3.10 16.94 11.55
N VAL A 71 -2.22 17.32 10.64
CA VAL A 71 -2.38 18.53 9.80
C VAL A 71 -2.79 18.26 8.36
N GLY A 72 -2.70 17.01 7.92
CA GLY A 72 -3.17 16.55 6.61
C GLY A 72 -3.42 15.05 6.60
N MET A 73 -4.28 14.58 5.72
CA MET A 73 -4.55 13.15 5.56
C MET A 73 -5.02 12.79 4.14
N ALA A 74 -4.65 11.61 3.69
CA ALA A 74 -5.13 11.00 2.46
C ALA A 74 -5.25 9.48 2.64
N GLY A 75 -6.03 8.83 1.78
CA GLY A 75 -6.18 7.38 1.82
C GLY A 75 -7.23 6.85 0.86
N ARG A 76 -7.06 5.56 0.55
CA ARG A 76 -7.95 4.76 -0.29
C ARG A 76 -8.30 3.47 0.44
N PHE A 77 -9.60 3.19 0.47
CA PHE A 77 -10.18 2.04 1.17
C PHE A 77 -11.21 1.34 0.26
N PRO A 78 -11.58 0.08 0.56
CA PRO A 78 -12.57 -0.66 -0.22
C PRO A 78 -13.88 0.13 -0.39
N GLY A 79 -14.30 0.29 -1.64
CA GLY A 79 -15.47 1.10 -2.00
C GLY A 79 -15.26 2.63 -1.96
N ALA A 80 -14.06 3.12 -1.64
CA ALA A 80 -13.76 4.54 -1.48
C ALA A 80 -12.36 4.91 -2.02
N ASP A 81 -12.31 5.60 -3.17
CA ASP A 81 -11.07 6.12 -3.76
C ASP A 81 -10.58 7.44 -3.15
N ASN A 82 -11.28 7.98 -2.14
CA ASN A 82 -10.88 9.15 -1.36
C ASN A 82 -11.59 9.18 0.00
N LEU A 83 -11.17 10.09 0.88
CA LEU A 83 -11.67 10.18 2.26
C LEU A 83 -13.10 10.70 2.38
N GLU A 84 -13.60 11.47 1.41
CA GLU A 84 -15.00 11.92 1.41
C GLU A 84 -15.94 10.75 1.15
N LEU A 85 -15.64 9.93 0.14
CA LEU A 85 -16.40 8.71 -0.14
C LEU A 85 -16.23 7.68 0.98
N TYR A 86 -15.06 7.61 1.62
CA TYR A 86 -14.87 6.77 2.80
C TYR A 86 -15.79 7.20 3.95
N TRP A 87 -15.88 8.50 4.23
CA TRP A 87 -16.82 9.02 5.22
C TRP A 87 -18.28 8.70 4.87
N GLU A 88 -18.70 8.96 3.63
CA GLU A 88 -20.08 8.68 3.21
C GLU A 88 -20.41 7.17 3.31
N ASN A 89 -19.46 6.29 2.96
CA ASN A 89 -19.64 4.85 3.14
C ASN A 89 -19.79 4.47 4.62
N LEU A 90 -18.96 5.03 5.50
CA LEU A 90 -19.02 4.77 6.95
C LEU A 90 -20.34 5.26 7.55
N LYS A 91 -20.71 6.52 7.27
CA LYS A 91 -21.94 7.17 7.73
C LYS A 91 -23.19 6.39 7.34
N ASN A 92 -23.22 5.89 6.10
CA ASN A 92 -24.35 5.13 5.56
C ASN A 92 -24.27 3.62 5.89
N GLY A 93 -23.26 3.17 6.63
CA GLY A 93 -23.13 1.78 7.05
C GLY A 93 -22.91 0.80 5.89
N ILE A 94 -22.12 1.18 4.89
CA ILE A 94 -21.82 0.34 3.73
C ILE A 94 -20.85 -0.79 4.11
N ASP A 95 -21.22 -2.01 3.73
CA ASP A 95 -20.36 -3.22 3.71
C ASP A 95 -19.64 -3.27 2.35
N SER A 96 -18.34 -3.04 2.36
CA SER A 96 -17.49 -2.98 1.16
C SER A 96 -16.83 -4.33 0.83
N ILE A 97 -17.24 -5.43 1.46
CA ILE A 97 -16.71 -6.75 1.15
C ILE A 97 -17.33 -7.28 -0.15
N THR A 98 -16.48 -7.75 -1.05
CA THR A 98 -16.87 -8.41 -2.29
C THR A 98 -16.22 -9.78 -2.40
N GLU A 99 -16.63 -10.56 -3.40
CA GLU A 99 -15.78 -11.68 -3.85
C GLU A 99 -14.45 -11.13 -4.40
N ILE A 100 -13.43 -11.98 -4.41
CA ILE A 100 -12.13 -11.67 -5.03
C ILE A 100 -12.37 -11.25 -6.49
N PRO A 101 -11.90 -10.07 -6.90
CA PRO A 101 -12.07 -9.61 -8.28
C PRO A 101 -11.36 -10.52 -9.29
N SER A 102 -11.99 -10.74 -10.44
CA SER A 102 -11.45 -11.60 -11.51
C SER A 102 -10.15 -11.09 -12.13
N ASP A 103 -9.80 -9.83 -11.92
CA ASP A 103 -8.53 -9.23 -12.35
C ASP A 103 -7.37 -9.48 -11.37
N ARG A 104 -7.60 -10.19 -10.25
CA ARG A 104 -6.55 -10.63 -9.30
C ARG A 104 -6.05 -12.04 -9.60
N TRP A 105 -6.92 -13.03 -9.40
CA TRP A 105 -6.68 -14.43 -9.74
C TRP A 105 -8.01 -15.16 -9.94
N ASP A 106 -7.95 -16.31 -10.61
CA ASP A 106 -9.12 -17.17 -10.79
C ASP A 106 -9.48 -17.85 -9.45
N VAL A 107 -10.62 -17.48 -8.90
CA VAL A 107 -11.13 -18.00 -7.62
C VAL A 107 -11.41 -19.50 -7.71
N ASP A 108 -11.90 -20.00 -8.84
CA ASP A 108 -12.31 -21.39 -8.99
C ASP A 108 -11.10 -22.35 -8.92
N LEU A 109 -9.91 -21.87 -9.27
CA LEU A 109 -8.66 -22.62 -9.15
C LEU A 109 -8.20 -22.83 -7.71
N TYR A 110 -8.61 -21.98 -6.77
CA TYR A 110 -8.07 -21.98 -5.40
C TYR A 110 -9.12 -22.09 -4.31
N TYR A 111 -10.39 -21.84 -4.60
CA TYR A 111 -11.46 -21.95 -3.62
C TYR A 111 -11.89 -23.41 -3.41
N ASP A 112 -12.00 -23.83 -2.15
CA ASP A 112 -12.69 -25.06 -1.76
C ASP A 112 -13.28 -24.87 -0.35
N PRO A 113 -14.59 -25.10 -0.14
CA PRO A 113 -15.19 -24.96 1.18
C PRO A 113 -14.67 -25.97 2.22
N ASP A 114 -14.04 -27.07 1.81
CA ASP A 114 -13.40 -28.02 2.72
C ASP A 114 -12.04 -27.51 3.21
N LEU A 115 -11.96 -27.29 4.52
CA LEU A 115 -10.79 -26.81 5.26
C LEU A 115 -9.55 -27.71 5.13
N ASN A 116 -9.71 -28.95 4.70
CA ASN A 116 -8.63 -29.95 4.69
C ASN A 116 -7.91 -30.09 3.34
N ILE A 117 -8.37 -29.40 2.29
CA ILE A 117 -7.77 -29.51 0.96
C ILE A 117 -6.49 -28.67 0.88
N SER A 118 -5.36 -29.34 0.67
CA SER A 118 -4.05 -28.68 0.57
C SER A 118 -3.98 -27.77 -0.66
N GLY A 119 -3.45 -26.56 -0.48
CA GLY A 119 -3.27 -25.59 -1.56
C GLY A 119 -4.53 -24.81 -1.93
N LYS A 120 -5.63 -24.99 -1.21
CA LYS A 120 -6.90 -24.27 -1.38
C LYS A 120 -7.15 -23.27 -0.25
N THR A 121 -8.05 -22.33 -0.50
CA THR A 121 -8.61 -21.38 0.46
C THR A 121 -10.11 -21.63 0.60
N TYR A 122 -10.64 -21.62 1.82
CA TYR A 122 -12.08 -21.72 2.06
C TYR A 122 -12.79 -20.36 2.09
N SER A 123 -12.03 -19.28 1.89
CA SER A 123 -12.58 -17.94 1.74
C SER A 123 -12.29 -17.41 0.34
N LYS A 124 -13.31 -16.76 -0.22
CA LYS A 124 -13.26 -16.04 -1.50
C LYS A 124 -13.66 -14.56 -1.36
N TRP A 125 -13.68 -14.05 -0.12
CA TRP A 125 -14.19 -12.73 0.22
C TRP A 125 -13.06 -11.80 0.66
N GLY A 126 -13.18 -10.52 0.31
CA GLY A 126 -12.25 -9.48 0.76
C GLY A 126 -12.76 -8.07 0.49
N GLY A 127 -12.18 -7.09 1.16
CA GLY A 127 -12.32 -5.68 0.78
C GLY A 127 -11.18 -5.30 -0.16
N PHE A 128 -11.47 -4.96 -1.41
CA PHE A 128 -10.43 -4.70 -2.43
C PHE A 128 -10.41 -3.25 -2.90
N LEU A 129 -9.19 -2.73 -3.13
CA LEU A 129 -8.97 -1.48 -3.84
C LEU A 129 -9.13 -1.69 -5.35
N ARG A 130 -9.62 -0.64 -6.03
CA ARG A 130 -9.74 -0.60 -7.49
C ARG A 130 -8.49 0.01 -8.11
N GLY A 131 -8.15 -0.43 -9.33
CA GLY A 131 -7.08 0.19 -10.11
C GLY A 131 -5.72 0.19 -9.40
N ILE A 132 -5.39 -0.90 -8.71
CA ILE A 132 -4.07 -1.05 -8.07
C ILE A 132 -2.93 -1.17 -9.11
N ASP A 133 -3.29 -1.42 -10.37
CA ASP A 133 -2.39 -1.36 -11.51
C ASP A 133 -2.18 0.06 -12.04
N LYS A 134 -2.87 1.08 -11.51
CA LYS A 134 -2.79 2.46 -11.98
C LYS A 134 -1.77 3.28 -11.19
N PHE A 135 -0.97 4.06 -11.91
CA PHE A 135 0.03 4.95 -11.32
C PHE A 135 0.46 6.04 -12.32
N ASP A 136 0.91 7.20 -11.83
CA ASP A 136 1.49 8.29 -12.66
C ASP A 136 3.03 8.33 -12.52
N PRO A 137 3.78 7.50 -13.28
CA PRO A 137 5.23 7.43 -13.13
C PRO A 137 5.93 8.72 -13.52
N LEU A 138 5.45 9.41 -14.56
CA LEU A 138 6.09 10.63 -15.05
C LEU A 138 5.93 11.78 -14.06
N PHE A 139 4.84 11.82 -13.29
CA PHE A 139 4.72 12.75 -12.18
C PHE A 139 5.84 12.57 -11.16
N PHE A 140 6.24 11.34 -10.86
CA PHE A 140 7.31 11.04 -9.90
C PHE A 140 8.68 10.90 -10.57
N HIS A 141 8.87 11.33 -11.82
CA HIS A 141 10.14 11.20 -12.54
C HIS A 141 10.66 9.75 -12.62
N LEU A 142 9.73 8.79 -12.66
CA LEU A 142 9.97 7.37 -12.86
C LEU A 142 9.85 7.00 -14.34
N SER A 143 10.69 6.08 -14.81
CA SER A 143 10.45 5.46 -16.11
C SER A 143 9.24 4.52 -16.02
N PRO A 144 8.43 4.38 -17.08
CA PRO A 144 7.33 3.39 -17.10
C PRO A 144 7.83 1.96 -16.82
N GLU A 145 9.03 1.62 -17.28
CA GLU A 145 9.65 0.33 -17.03
C GLU A 145 9.92 0.12 -15.53
N GLU A 146 10.51 1.09 -14.82
CA GLU A 146 10.72 0.95 -13.37
C GLU A 146 9.39 0.79 -12.63
N ALA A 147 8.36 1.53 -13.04
CA ALA A 147 7.05 1.48 -12.42
C ALA A 147 6.33 0.13 -12.58
N ASP A 148 6.53 -0.60 -13.69
CA ASP A 148 6.01 -1.96 -13.88
C ASP A 148 6.55 -2.92 -12.80
N TRP A 149 7.81 -2.75 -12.40
CA TRP A 149 8.50 -3.59 -11.41
C TRP A 149 8.27 -3.17 -9.96
N MET A 150 7.66 -2.01 -9.73
CA MET A 150 7.33 -1.53 -8.39
C MET A 150 6.08 -2.24 -7.86
N ASP A 151 6.21 -2.82 -6.66
CA ASP A 151 5.07 -3.27 -5.86
C ASP A 151 4.00 -2.15 -5.85
N PRO A 152 2.75 -2.44 -6.25
CA PRO A 152 1.63 -1.51 -6.15
C PRO A 152 1.52 -0.82 -4.78
N GLN A 153 1.92 -1.47 -3.69
CA GLN A 153 1.94 -0.84 -2.36
C GLN A 153 2.87 0.38 -2.30
N GLN A 154 4.05 0.33 -2.94
CA GLN A 154 4.96 1.47 -3.01
C GLN A 154 4.36 2.62 -3.83
N ARG A 155 3.71 2.27 -4.95
CA ARG A 155 3.07 3.24 -5.86
C ARG A 155 1.93 3.98 -5.20
N LEU A 156 0.99 3.24 -4.62
CA LEU A 156 -0.16 3.82 -3.91
C LEU A 156 0.28 4.65 -2.71
N PHE A 157 1.24 4.17 -1.90
CA PHE A 157 1.72 4.95 -0.77
C PHE A 157 2.37 6.26 -1.24
N LEU A 158 3.13 6.25 -2.34
CA LEU A 158 3.76 7.45 -2.88
C LEU A 158 2.73 8.49 -3.35
N GLU A 159 1.66 8.07 -4.03
CA GLU A 159 0.54 8.94 -4.40
C GLU A 159 -0.17 9.50 -3.16
N GLU A 160 -0.52 8.66 -2.19
CA GLU A 160 -1.19 9.10 -0.97
C GLU A 160 -0.30 9.97 -0.07
N ALA A 161 1.01 9.78 -0.09
CA ALA A 161 1.97 10.64 0.61
C ALA A 161 1.99 12.06 0.00
N TRP A 162 1.96 12.16 -1.33
CA TRP A 162 1.81 13.45 -2.00
C TRP A 162 0.46 14.09 -1.65
N HIS A 163 -0.64 13.33 -1.77
CA HIS A 163 -1.99 13.80 -1.46
C HIS A 163 -2.12 14.28 -0.02
N ALA A 164 -1.53 13.59 0.97
CA ALA A 164 -1.57 14.00 2.36
C ALA A 164 -0.81 15.33 2.60
N LEU A 165 0.33 15.55 1.92
CA LEU A 165 1.06 16.83 1.96
C LEU A 165 0.27 17.96 1.29
N GLU A 166 -0.38 17.64 0.17
CA GLU A 166 -1.23 18.59 -0.54
C GLU A 166 -2.45 18.99 0.33
N ASP A 167 -3.10 18.03 0.98
CA ASP A 167 -4.18 18.29 1.94
C ASP A 167 -3.68 19.15 3.12
N ALA A 168 -2.48 18.88 3.64
CA ALA A 168 -1.84 19.69 4.68
C ALA A 168 -1.47 21.11 4.24
N GLY A 169 -1.50 21.39 2.93
CA GLY A 169 -1.07 22.68 2.39
C GLY A 169 0.45 22.89 2.39
N TYR A 170 1.21 21.80 2.24
CA TYR A 170 2.66 21.80 2.16
C TYR A 170 3.10 21.65 0.70
N SER A 171 3.55 22.75 0.11
CA SER A 171 4.19 22.74 -1.22
C SER A 171 5.61 22.17 -1.14
N GLU A 172 6.20 21.84 -2.30
CA GLU A 172 7.59 21.38 -2.37
C GLU A 172 8.56 22.35 -1.70
N GLU A 173 8.36 23.66 -1.82
CA GLU A 173 9.20 24.68 -1.17
C GLU A 173 9.12 24.59 0.35
N ARG A 174 7.90 24.44 0.91
CA ARG A 174 7.70 24.30 2.36
C ARG A 174 8.27 22.98 2.89
N ILE A 175 8.17 21.91 2.11
CA ILE A 175 8.74 20.60 2.46
C ILE A 175 10.27 20.69 2.49
N ARG A 176 10.89 21.29 1.47
CA ARG A 176 12.36 21.47 1.41
C ARG A 176 12.90 22.33 2.56
N ALA A 177 12.06 23.21 3.13
CA ALA A 177 12.42 24.07 4.24
C ALA A 177 12.36 23.38 5.61
N CYS A 178 11.95 22.11 5.71
CA CYS A 178 11.84 21.40 6.99
C CYS A 178 12.44 19.99 6.94
N ARG A 179 12.76 19.42 8.11
CA ARG A 179 13.20 18.02 8.22
C ARG A 179 11.97 17.12 8.25
N CYS A 180 11.35 16.93 7.09
CA CYS A 180 10.24 16.01 6.94
C CYS A 180 10.73 14.56 6.92
N GLY A 181 10.22 13.69 7.79
CA GLY A 181 10.48 12.24 7.77
C GLY A 181 9.29 11.43 7.25
N VAL A 182 9.48 10.11 7.09
CA VAL A 182 8.46 9.17 6.62
C VAL A 182 8.55 7.84 7.36
N TYR A 183 7.51 7.46 8.10
CA TYR A 183 7.36 6.14 8.73
C TYR A 183 6.19 5.37 8.12
N ALA A 184 6.48 4.24 7.48
CA ALA A 184 5.48 3.45 6.77
C ALA A 184 5.27 2.08 7.43
N GLY A 185 4.04 1.81 7.87
CA GLY A 185 3.61 0.49 8.30
C GLY A 185 3.34 -0.40 7.10
N VAL A 186 4.17 -1.43 6.89
CA VAL A 186 4.05 -2.33 5.74
C VAL A 186 4.45 -3.73 6.17
N MET A 187 3.73 -4.74 5.66
CA MET A 187 4.05 -6.16 5.85
C MET A 187 4.77 -6.68 4.60
N GLY A 188 5.02 -8.00 4.49
CA GLY A 188 5.51 -8.59 3.24
C GLY A 188 4.62 -8.25 2.03
N ASN A 189 5.20 -8.31 0.84
CA ASN A 189 4.50 -8.19 -0.44
C ASN A 189 4.49 -9.52 -1.17
N ASP A 190 3.48 -9.74 -2.01
CA ASP A 190 3.37 -10.93 -2.85
C ASP A 190 3.42 -10.60 -4.36
N TYR A 191 3.73 -9.36 -4.72
CA TYR A 191 3.92 -8.93 -6.11
C TYR A 191 5.11 -9.64 -6.77
N GLU A 192 6.18 -9.91 -6.00
CA GLU A 192 7.32 -10.67 -6.50
C GLU A 192 6.99 -12.12 -6.87
N ASN A 193 5.90 -12.68 -6.35
CA ASN A 193 5.46 -14.05 -6.66
C ASN A 193 4.79 -14.17 -8.03
N LEU A 194 4.54 -13.06 -8.73
CA LEU A 194 4.08 -13.08 -10.12
C LEU A 194 5.18 -13.43 -11.13
N LEU A 195 6.42 -13.65 -10.66
CA LEU A 195 7.61 -13.83 -11.49
C LEU A 195 8.09 -15.28 -11.50
N ASP A 196 8.29 -15.82 -12.70
CA ASP A 196 8.74 -17.21 -12.85
C ASP A 196 10.27 -17.38 -12.94
N ASN A 197 11.04 -16.58 -13.70
CA ASN A 197 12.49 -16.90 -13.88
C ASN A 197 13.48 -15.75 -14.21
N GLU A 198 13.14 -14.67 -14.92
CA GLU A 198 14.09 -13.56 -15.18
C GLU A 198 13.87 -12.39 -14.22
N LYS A 199 14.96 -11.99 -13.54
CA LYS A 199 14.96 -10.97 -12.48
C LYS A 199 15.71 -9.71 -12.93
N PRO A 200 15.03 -8.69 -13.49
CA PRO A 200 15.70 -7.45 -13.87
C PRO A 200 16.17 -6.66 -12.64
N ALA A 201 17.11 -5.74 -12.86
CA ALA A 201 17.74 -4.96 -11.79
C ALA A 201 16.72 -4.19 -10.91
N TYR A 202 15.63 -3.70 -11.51
CA TYR A 202 14.59 -2.97 -10.78
C TYR A 202 13.77 -3.84 -9.83
N GLN A 203 13.72 -5.17 -9.99
CA GLN A 203 12.91 -6.04 -9.13
C GLN A 203 13.30 -5.92 -7.66
N MET A 204 14.61 -5.89 -7.36
CA MET A 204 15.11 -5.78 -5.97
C MET A 204 14.63 -4.48 -5.32
N LEU A 205 14.67 -3.38 -6.06
CA LEU A 205 14.22 -2.07 -5.56
C LEU A 205 12.70 -2.00 -5.47
N GLY A 206 12.01 -2.55 -6.46
CA GLY A 206 10.55 -2.49 -6.56
C GLY A 206 9.80 -3.29 -5.51
N ASN A 207 10.44 -4.29 -4.88
CA ASN A 207 9.79 -5.20 -3.92
C ASN A 207 10.44 -5.21 -2.53
N SER A 208 11.45 -4.37 -2.27
CA SER A 208 12.03 -4.23 -0.94
C SER A 208 11.20 -3.31 -0.06
N ASN A 209 10.81 -3.80 1.13
CA ASN A 209 10.07 -2.98 2.10
C ASN A 209 10.85 -1.72 2.50
N SER A 210 12.17 -1.82 2.76
CA SER A 210 12.96 -0.64 3.14
C SER A 210 12.99 0.44 2.06
N ILE A 211 12.87 0.04 0.79
CA ILE A 211 12.80 0.97 -0.33
C ILE A 211 11.48 1.73 -0.35
N LEU A 212 10.37 1.19 0.17
CA LEU A 212 9.09 1.90 0.20
C LEU A 212 9.22 3.27 0.88
N ALA A 213 9.72 3.31 2.13
CA ALA A 213 9.93 4.57 2.84
C ALA A 213 11.02 5.43 2.19
N ALA A 214 12.14 4.81 1.78
CA ALA A 214 13.26 5.53 1.17
C ALA A 214 12.87 6.19 -0.17
N ARG A 215 12.00 5.55 -0.95
CA ARG A 215 11.51 6.02 -2.26
C ARG A 215 10.64 7.26 -2.12
N ILE A 216 9.76 7.28 -1.12
CA ILE A 216 8.98 8.48 -0.79
C ILE A 216 9.91 9.62 -0.39
N ALA A 217 10.88 9.35 0.48
CA ALA A 217 11.87 10.33 0.88
C ALA A 217 12.70 10.85 -0.32
N TYR A 218 13.05 9.97 -1.25
CA TYR A 218 13.80 10.30 -2.45
C TYR A 218 13.02 11.23 -3.38
N TYR A 219 11.80 10.84 -3.79
CA TYR A 219 11.03 11.61 -4.77
C TYR A 219 10.50 12.92 -4.25
N LEU A 220 10.14 12.97 -2.97
CA LEU A 220 9.67 14.20 -2.32
C LEU A 220 10.84 15.03 -1.75
N ASN A 221 12.08 14.56 -1.92
CA ASN A 221 13.30 15.20 -1.42
C ASN A 221 13.28 15.49 0.09
N LEU A 222 12.75 14.55 0.87
CA LEU A 222 12.64 14.63 2.32
C LEU A 222 14.00 14.46 3.00
N LYS A 223 14.20 15.09 4.16
CA LYS A 223 15.49 15.14 4.88
C LYS A 223 15.44 14.64 6.33
N GLY A 224 14.27 14.17 6.77
CA GLY A 224 14.08 13.47 8.03
C GLY A 224 14.27 11.95 7.89
N PRO A 225 14.02 11.19 8.96
CA PRO A 225 14.20 9.74 8.96
C PRO A 225 13.18 9.04 8.06
N ALA A 226 13.61 7.97 7.36
CA ALA A 226 12.77 7.17 6.48
C ALA A 226 12.81 5.71 6.91
N ILE A 227 11.73 5.21 7.52
CA ILE A 227 11.70 3.90 8.19
C ILE A 227 10.44 3.13 7.81
N THR A 228 10.61 1.84 7.50
CA THR A 228 9.50 0.89 7.42
C THR A 228 9.36 0.10 8.72
N VAL A 229 8.11 -0.07 9.16
CA VAL A 229 7.75 -0.77 10.40
C VAL A 229 6.90 -1.97 10.04
N ASP A 230 7.33 -3.15 10.47
CA ASP A 230 6.54 -4.38 10.41
C ASP A 230 6.35 -4.93 11.82
N THR A 231 5.19 -4.67 12.38
CA THR A 231 4.68 -5.30 13.60
C THR A 231 3.34 -5.98 13.30
N ALA A 232 3.22 -6.54 12.10
CA ALA A 232 1.98 -7.11 11.56
C ALA A 232 0.81 -6.09 11.58
N CYS A 233 -0.32 -6.46 12.17
CA CYS A 233 -1.55 -5.66 12.14
C CYS A 233 -1.48 -4.34 12.94
N SER A 234 -0.46 -4.13 13.78
CA SER A 234 -0.25 -2.88 14.52
C SER A 234 0.70 -1.89 13.83
N SER A 235 1.28 -2.27 12.69
CA SER A 235 2.39 -1.56 12.03
C SER A 235 2.16 -0.05 11.87
N SER A 236 1.01 0.38 11.35
CA SER A 236 0.73 1.82 11.14
C SER A 236 0.58 2.61 12.44
N LEU A 237 0.03 2.04 13.53
CA LEU A 237 -0.01 2.75 14.82
C LEU A 237 1.34 2.74 15.53
N VAL A 238 2.14 1.69 15.37
CA VAL A 238 3.52 1.69 15.86
C VAL A 238 4.34 2.74 15.11
N ALA A 239 4.20 2.84 13.78
CA ALA A 239 4.81 3.90 12.97
C ALA A 239 4.40 5.30 13.47
N LEU A 240 3.12 5.52 13.81
CA LEU A 240 2.65 6.76 14.41
C LEU A 240 3.27 7.03 15.79
N HIS A 241 3.36 6.01 16.65
CA HIS A 241 4.01 6.14 17.95
C HIS A 241 5.48 6.58 17.82
N LEU A 242 6.23 5.94 16.91
CA LEU A 242 7.62 6.29 16.64
C LEU A 242 7.75 7.70 16.05
N ALA A 243 6.85 8.10 15.14
CA ALA A 243 6.88 9.41 14.51
C ALA A 243 6.61 10.55 15.50
N ARG A 244 5.69 10.32 16.45
CA ARG A 244 5.52 11.21 17.59
C ARG A 244 6.84 11.35 18.36
N GLY A 245 7.55 10.25 18.61
CA GLY A 245 8.90 10.26 19.20
C GLY A 245 9.85 11.20 18.46
N ALA A 246 9.99 11.02 17.14
CA ALA A 246 10.87 11.82 16.29
C ALA A 246 10.53 13.33 16.28
N LEU A 247 9.24 13.68 16.32
CA LEU A 247 8.78 15.07 16.45
C LEU A 247 9.11 15.65 17.83
N THR A 248 8.91 14.86 18.89
CA THR A 248 9.16 15.30 20.27
C THR A 248 10.65 15.41 20.61
N SER A 249 11.50 14.55 20.03
CA SER A 249 12.96 14.60 20.18
C SER A 249 13.61 15.64 19.27
N GLY A 250 12.87 16.18 18.31
CA GLY A 250 13.38 17.14 17.33
C GLY A 250 14.25 16.51 16.25
N GLU A 251 14.13 15.20 16.00
CA GLU A 251 14.72 14.51 14.83
C GLU A 251 14.03 14.91 13.52
N ALA A 252 12.74 15.25 13.60
CA ALA A 252 11.92 15.72 12.49
C ALA A 252 11.08 16.94 12.90
N ASP A 253 10.75 17.78 11.93
CA ASP A 253 9.85 18.94 12.10
C ASP A 253 8.44 18.64 11.54
N LEU A 254 8.35 17.67 10.63
CA LEU A 254 7.15 17.20 9.97
C LEU A 254 7.30 15.69 9.74
N MET A 255 6.23 14.91 9.88
CA MET A 255 6.28 13.46 9.65
C MET A 255 5.13 13.01 8.76
N LEU A 256 5.46 12.30 7.67
CA LEU A 256 4.52 11.44 6.97
C LEU A 256 4.44 10.10 7.69
N VAL A 257 3.23 9.67 8.02
CA VAL A 257 3.01 8.39 8.68
C VAL A 257 1.85 7.69 8.02
N GLY A 258 2.01 6.41 7.68
CA GLY A 258 0.92 5.68 7.06
C GLY A 258 1.04 4.18 7.21
N GLY A 259 0.12 3.48 6.55
CA GLY A 259 0.26 2.05 6.31
C GLY A 259 -0.42 1.62 5.03
N VAL A 260 0.05 0.53 4.45
CA VAL A 260 -0.48 -0.05 3.22
C VAL A 260 -0.57 -1.56 3.31
N THR A 261 -1.61 -2.14 2.71
CA THR A 261 -1.74 -3.58 2.46
C THR A 261 -2.49 -3.78 1.15
N LEU A 262 -1.95 -4.66 0.30
CA LEU A 262 -2.64 -5.25 -0.84
C LEU A 262 -2.53 -6.78 -0.82
N TYR A 263 -3.46 -7.45 -1.48
CA TYR A 263 -3.42 -8.90 -1.75
C TYR A 263 -3.36 -9.10 -3.26
N ILE A 264 -2.18 -9.36 -3.80
CA ILE A 264 -1.99 -9.48 -5.25
C ILE A 264 -2.24 -10.91 -5.72
N THR A 265 -1.83 -11.88 -4.92
CA THR A 265 -1.89 -13.31 -5.24
C THR A 265 -2.80 -14.05 -4.26
N GLN A 266 -3.16 -15.27 -4.62
CA GLN A 266 -3.87 -16.24 -3.79
C GLN A 266 -3.07 -16.74 -2.58
N ILE A 267 -1.74 -16.60 -2.59
CA ILE A 267 -0.84 -17.23 -1.58
C ILE A 267 -1.22 -16.83 -0.14
N PRO A 268 -1.43 -15.54 0.19
CA PRO A 268 -1.84 -15.14 1.53
C PRO A 268 -3.18 -15.77 1.96
N TYR A 269 -4.15 -15.90 1.05
CA TYR A 269 -5.45 -16.51 1.34
C TYR A 269 -5.32 -18.00 1.70
N VAL A 270 -4.51 -18.75 0.95
CA VAL A 270 -4.22 -20.16 1.24
C VAL A 270 -3.52 -20.31 2.59
N GLN A 271 -2.55 -19.44 2.89
CA GLN A 271 -1.83 -19.45 4.17
C GLN A 271 -2.74 -19.12 5.36
N MET A 272 -3.55 -18.06 5.26
CA MET A 272 -4.50 -17.68 6.30
C MET A 272 -5.59 -18.74 6.51
N SER A 273 -6.04 -19.38 5.42
CA SER A 273 -6.96 -20.51 5.51
C SER A 273 -6.33 -21.67 6.27
N LYS A 274 -5.10 -22.06 5.94
CA LYS A 274 -4.37 -23.11 6.66
C LYS A 274 -4.15 -22.79 8.14
N ALA A 275 -4.04 -21.51 8.48
CA ALA A 275 -3.93 -21.03 9.86
C ALA A 275 -5.29 -20.90 10.58
N GLY A 276 -6.41 -21.16 9.91
CA GLY A 276 -7.76 -21.05 10.49
C GLY A 276 -8.18 -19.62 10.84
N MET A 277 -7.63 -18.61 10.14
CA MET A 277 -7.84 -17.20 10.49
C MET A 277 -9.11 -16.59 9.87
N LEU A 278 -9.57 -17.13 8.74
CA LEU A 278 -10.59 -16.47 7.92
C LEU A 278 -12.02 -16.81 8.38
N ALA A 279 -12.92 -15.83 8.28
CA ALA A 279 -14.35 -16.06 8.41
C ALA A 279 -14.89 -16.67 7.10
N PRO A 280 -15.52 -17.86 7.12
CA PRO A 280 -16.04 -18.49 5.90
C PRO A 280 -17.10 -17.67 5.15
N ASP A 281 -17.85 -16.84 5.88
CA ASP A 281 -18.88 -15.95 5.35
C ASP A 281 -18.38 -14.53 5.04
N GLY A 282 -17.05 -14.32 5.14
CA GLY A 282 -16.39 -13.11 4.65
C GLY A 282 -16.67 -11.87 5.47
N ARG A 283 -16.94 -11.96 6.77
CA ARG A 283 -17.29 -10.78 7.59
C ARG A 283 -16.56 -10.75 8.93
N CYS A 284 -15.92 -9.61 9.23
CA CYS A 284 -15.46 -9.28 10.57
C CYS A 284 -16.66 -8.89 11.44
N LYS A 285 -17.21 -9.84 12.21
CA LYS A 285 -18.38 -9.61 13.08
C LYS A 285 -17.95 -9.13 14.47
N SER A 286 -17.30 -7.98 14.52
CA SER A 286 -16.68 -7.43 15.73
C SER A 286 -17.65 -7.41 16.90
N PHE A 287 -17.28 -8.09 17.98
CA PHE A 287 -17.99 -8.24 19.26
C PHE A 287 -19.29 -9.04 19.23
N ASP A 288 -19.70 -9.56 18.08
CA ASP A 288 -20.92 -10.36 17.94
C ASP A 288 -20.68 -11.82 18.37
N ARG A 289 -21.73 -12.49 18.86
CA ARG A 289 -21.66 -13.93 19.22
C ARG A 289 -21.28 -14.85 18.05
N ARG A 290 -21.44 -14.40 16.81
CA ARG A 290 -21.11 -15.14 15.57
C ARG A 290 -19.70 -14.84 15.06
N ALA A 291 -18.91 -14.05 15.79
CA ALA A 291 -17.49 -13.85 15.53
C ALA A 291 -16.80 -15.20 15.26
N ASN A 292 -16.20 -15.36 14.09
CA ASN A 292 -15.71 -16.64 13.57
C ASN A 292 -14.42 -16.50 12.73
N GLY A 293 -13.77 -15.34 12.76
CA GLY A 293 -12.55 -15.07 11.98
C GLY A 293 -12.56 -13.69 11.33
N ILE A 294 -11.52 -13.40 10.57
CA ILE A 294 -11.36 -12.15 9.83
C ILE A 294 -11.76 -12.31 8.36
N VAL A 295 -12.15 -11.22 7.71
CA VAL A 295 -12.09 -11.12 6.25
C VAL A 295 -10.93 -10.21 5.87
N PRO A 296 -10.04 -10.58 4.93
CA PRO A 296 -8.93 -9.72 4.54
C PRO A 296 -9.44 -8.43 3.87
N GLY A 297 -8.74 -7.32 4.09
CA GLY A 297 -9.02 -6.05 3.43
C GLY A 297 -7.74 -5.40 2.90
N GLU A 298 -7.87 -4.65 1.82
CA GLU A 298 -6.80 -3.81 1.28
C GLU A 298 -6.98 -2.37 1.76
N GLY A 299 -5.91 -1.58 1.75
CA GLY A 299 -6.03 -0.17 2.09
C GLY A 299 -4.69 0.54 2.13
N VAL A 300 -4.73 1.84 1.89
CA VAL A 300 -3.63 2.76 2.12
C VAL A 300 -4.16 4.00 2.83
N GLY A 301 -3.46 4.43 3.87
CA GLY A 301 -3.77 5.68 4.55
C GLY A 301 -2.49 6.36 5.01
N VAL A 302 -2.41 7.67 4.83
CA VAL A 302 -1.26 8.50 5.21
C VAL A 302 -1.76 9.77 5.92
N VAL A 303 -1.11 10.11 7.03
CA VAL A 303 -1.32 11.34 7.77
C VAL A 303 -0.03 12.16 7.85
N VAL A 304 -0.18 13.48 7.90
CA VAL A 304 0.90 14.43 8.15
C VAL A 304 0.82 14.87 9.61
N LEU A 305 1.91 14.64 10.35
CA LEU A 305 2.02 14.96 11.76
C LEU A 305 2.99 16.11 11.98
N LYS A 306 2.63 16.95 12.95
CA LYS A 306 3.43 18.09 13.37
C LYS A 306 3.23 18.36 14.84
N ARG A 307 4.20 18.96 15.54
CA ARG A 307 3.93 19.41 16.92
C ARG A 307 2.82 20.46 16.92
N LEU A 308 1.89 20.36 17.87
CA LEU A 308 0.71 21.23 17.94
C LEU A 308 1.10 22.71 18.01
N ASP A 309 2.10 23.05 18.81
CA ASP A 309 2.60 24.42 18.95
C ASP A 309 3.06 25.01 17.61
N GLN A 310 3.67 24.19 16.76
CA GLN A 310 4.12 24.60 15.44
C GLN A 310 3.01 24.58 14.39
N ALA A 311 2.04 23.68 14.51
CA ALA A 311 0.84 23.68 13.66
C ALA A 311 0.03 24.97 13.87
N LEU A 312 -0.16 25.39 15.13
CA LEU A 312 -0.85 26.63 15.48
C LEU A 312 -0.08 27.87 14.99
N ARG A 313 1.25 27.91 15.16
CA ARG A 313 2.08 29.01 14.66
C ARG A 313 2.02 29.17 13.14
N ASP A 314 2.01 28.05 12.41
CA ASP A 314 2.05 28.07 10.95
C ASP A 314 0.64 28.18 10.33
N ASN A 315 -0.39 28.33 11.18
CA ASN A 315 -1.80 28.38 10.81
C ASN A 315 -2.20 27.18 9.94
N ASP A 316 -1.76 25.98 10.33
CA ASP A 316 -2.12 24.75 9.65
C ASP A 316 -3.55 24.34 10.06
N ARG A 317 -4.25 23.65 9.16
CA ARG A 317 -5.48 22.95 9.52
C ARG A 317 -5.14 21.83 10.49
N ILE A 318 -5.99 21.61 11.50
CA ILE A 318 -5.82 20.53 12.47
C ILE A 318 -7.07 19.66 12.39
N TYR A 319 -6.89 18.38 12.08
CA TYR A 319 -7.97 17.39 12.06
C TYR A 319 -8.27 16.83 13.45
N GLY A 320 -7.24 16.77 14.29
CA GLY A 320 -7.31 16.30 15.67
C GLY A 320 -5.93 16.36 16.31
N VAL A 321 -5.90 16.18 17.64
CA VAL A 321 -4.70 16.28 18.44
C VAL A 321 -4.43 14.94 19.12
N ILE A 322 -3.29 14.33 18.80
CA ILE A 322 -2.80 13.12 19.47
C ILE A 322 -2.24 13.54 20.83
N LYS A 323 -2.97 13.21 21.89
CA LYS A 323 -2.59 13.49 23.29
C LYS A 323 -1.53 12.53 23.78
N GLY A 324 -1.62 11.28 23.35
CA GLY A 324 -0.68 10.24 23.73
C GLY A 324 -0.76 9.02 22.84
N SER A 325 0.32 8.26 22.83
CA SER A 325 0.35 6.92 22.26
C SER A 325 1.26 6.02 23.09
N GLY A 326 0.95 4.73 23.09
CA GLY A 326 1.74 3.70 23.75
C GLY A 326 1.88 2.47 22.86
N ILE A 327 2.95 1.72 23.10
CA ILE A 327 3.16 0.39 22.54
C ILE A 327 3.66 -0.55 23.64
N ASN A 328 3.33 -1.84 23.55
CA ASN A 328 3.93 -2.88 24.38
C ASN A 328 3.89 -4.26 23.69
N GLN A 329 4.19 -5.32 24.43
CA GLN A 329 4.23 -6.69 23.95
C GLN A 329 3.37 -7.61 24.82
N ASP A 330 2.69 -8.56 24.19
CA ASP A 330 1.90 -9.60 24.87
C ASP A 330 2.78 -10.52 25.73
N GLY A 331 4.05 -10.70 25.34
CA GLY A 331 4.99 -11.57 26.05
C GLY A 331 4.62 -13.05 25.85
N ARG A 332 4.67 -13.83 26.92
CA ARG A 332 4.36 -15.27 26.86
C ARG A 332 2.87 -15.52 27.05
N THR A 333 2.19 -15.94 25.98
CA THR A 333 0.77 -16.30 25.97
C THR A 333 0.57 -17.78 25.58
N ASN A 334 -0.69 -18.24 25.50
CA ASN A 334 -1.03 -19.64 25.16
C ASN A 334 -0.96 -19.90 23.65
N GLY A 335 0.23 -19.71 23.08
CA GLY A 335 0.50 -19.72 21.64
C GLY A 335 0.96 -18.34 21.17
N LEU A 336 1.89 -18.29 20.21
CA LEU A 336 2.55 -17.05 19.78
C LEU A 336 1.55 -15.96 19.33
N THR A 337 0.42 -16.36 18.75
CA THR A 337 -0.60 -15.46 18.21
C THR A 337 -1.76 -15.20 19.17
N ALA A 338 -1.72 -15.76 20.39
CA ALA A 338 -2.78 -15.57 21.38
C ALA A 338 -2.60 -14.21 22.08
N PRO A 339 -3.65 -13.36 22.16
CA PRO A 339 -3.53 -12.02 22.76
C PRO A 339 -3.48 -12.07 24.30
N SER A 340 -2.99 -10.99 24.93
CA SER A 340 -2.94 -10.85 26.39
C SER A 340 -3.82 -9.70 26.90
N SER A 341 -4.91 -10.03 27.59
CA SER A 341 -5.80 -9.03 28.21
C SER A 341 -5.07 -8.16 29.26
N GLN A 342 -4.10 -8.74 29.96
CA GLN A 342 -3.28 -8.02 30.94
C GLN A 342 -2.33 -7.03 30.27
N SER A 343 -1.69 -7.42 29.18
CA SER A 343 -0.80 -6.53 28.42
C SER A 343 -1.60 -5.39 27.80
N GLN A 344 -2.79 -5.65 27.27
CA GLN A 344 -3.69 -4.61 26.77
C GLN A 344 -4.17 -3.67 27.89
N GLU A 345 -4.60 -4.18 29.05
CA GLU A 345 -4.95 -3.34 30.22
C GLU A 345 -3.79 -2.41 30.60
N GLN A 346 -2.57 -2.96 30.72
CA GLN A 346 -1.38 -2.19 31.08
C GLN A 346 -1.07 -1.11 30.03
N LEU A 347 -1.17 -1.44 28.74
CA LEU A 347 -1.00 -0.49 27.65
C LEU A 347 -1.96 0.70 27.78
N TYR A 348 -3.24 0.43 28.02
CA TYR A 348 -4.25 1.47 28.20
C TYR A 348 -3.93 2.37 29.39
N LEU A 349 -3.70 1.77 30.57
CA LEU A 349 -3.40 2.51 31.81
C LEU A 349 -2.16 3.39 31.67
N GLU A 350 -1.08 2.86 31.09
CA GLU A 350 0.15 3.63 30.87
C GLU A 350 -0.07 4.77 29.87
N THR A 351 -0.82 4.53 28.79
CA THR A 351 -1.10 5.56 27.78
C THR A 351 -1.92 6.70 28.39
N TYR A 352 -3.01 6.38 29.10
CA TYR A 352 -3.87 7.37 29.76
C TYR A 352 -3.12 8.17 30.82
N SER A 353 -2.33 7.49 31.66
CA SER A 353 -1.50 8.13 32.68
C SER A 353 -0.47 9.09 32.05
N ARG A 354 0.23 8.68 30.99
CA ARG A 354 1.26 9.49 30.33
C ARG A 354 0.70 10.75 29.64
N CYS A 355 -0.52 10.70 29.11
CA CYS A 355 -1.14 11.85 28.45
C CYS A 355 -2.08 12.66 29.37
N GLY A 356 -2.29 12.22 30.61
CA GLY A 356 -3.16 12.91 31.57
C GLY A 356 -4.65 12.91 31.19
N VAL A 357 -5.08 12.04 30.26
CA VAL A 357 -6.48 11.92 29.85
C VAL A 357 -7.20 10.94 30.77
N SER A 358 -8.33 11.38 31.34
CA SER A 358 -9.18 10.51 32.15
C SER A 358 -9.95 9.55 31.24
N PRO A 359 -9.99 8.23 31.51
CA PRO A 359 -10.81 7.30 30.73
C PRO A 359 -12.30 7.66 30.72
N GLU A 360 -12.79 8.40 31.72
CA GLU A 360 -14.18 8.87 31.74
C GLU A 360 -14.48 9.93 30.67
N SER A 361 -13.47 10.66 30.15
CA SER A 361 -13.66 11.62 29.05
C SER A 361 -13.62 10.97 27.66
N ILE A 362 -13.13 9.73 27.56
CA ILE A 362 -13.10 8.99 26.30
C ILE A 362 -14.51 8.48 26.01
N SER A 363 -15.12 9.03 24.96
CA SER A 363 -16.51 8.73 24.57
C SER A 363 -16.61 7.83 23.34
N TYR A 364 -15.50 7.58 22.64
CA TYR A 364 -15.43 6.62 21.54
C TYR A 364 -14.12 5.83 21.53
N VAL A 365 -14.19 4.52 21.32
CA VAL A 365 -13.03 3.67 21.07
C VAL A 365 -13.20 2.96 19.73
N GLU A 366 -12.29 3.26 18.81
CA GLU A 366 -12.06 2.50 17.59
C GLU A 366 -11.15 1.32 17.93
N ALA A 367 -11.77 0.17 18.16
CA ALA A 367 -11.11 -1.03 18.62
C ALA A 367 -10.36 -1.77 17.50
N HIS A 368 -9.46 -2.67 17.91
CA HIS A 368 -8.90 -3.64 16.99
C HIS A 368 -10.00 -4.55 16.42
N GLY A 369 -10.88 -5.09 17.27
CA GLY A 369 -12.19 -5.65 16.90
C GLY A 369 -12.19 -6.52 15.65
N THR A 370 -11.44 -7.61 15.65
CA THR A 370 -11.26 -8.46 14.46
C THR A 370 -12.42 -9.39 14.17
N GLY A 371 -13.39 -9.53 15.08
CA GLY A 371 -14.49 -10.48 14.90
C GLY A 371 -14.04 -11.91 15.18
N THR A 372 -13.07 -12.09 16.09
CA THR A 372 -12.56 -13.41 16.47
C THR A 372 -13.13 -13.87 17.81
N PRO A 373 -13.44 -15.18 17.98
CA PRO A 373 -14.04 -15.69 19.21
C PRO A 373 -13.22 -15.39 20.48
N LEU A 374 -11.88 -15.37 20.36
CA LEU A 374 -10.96 -15.16 21.47
C LEU A 374 -10.52 -13.70 21.60
N GLY A 375 -10.21 -13.02 20.49
CA GLY A 375 -9.63 -11.69 20.51
C GLY A 375 -10.60 -10.62 21.02
N ASP A 376 -11.85 -10.67 20.56
CA ASP A 376 -12.85 -9.65 20.91
C ASP A 376 -13.16 -9.62 22.43
N PRO A 377 -13.38 -10.76 23.13
CA PRO A 377 -13.50 -10.75 24.59
C PRO A 377 -12.25 -10.29 25.31
N VAL A 378 -11.06 -10.65 24.83
CA VAL A 378 -9.78 -10.23 25.44
C VAL A 378 -9.63 -8.70 25.42
N GLU A 379 -9.95 -8.09 24.28
CA GLU A 379 -9.93 -6.64 24.10
C GLU A 379 -10.96 -5.92 24.99
N VAL A 380 -12.21 -6.36 24.97
CA VAL A 380 -13.28 -5.76 25.80
C VAL A 380 -12.94 -5.88 27.29
N HIS A 381 -12.37 -7.02 27.73
CA HIS A 381 -11.93 -7.17 29.12
C HIS A 381 -10.76 -6.24 29.47
N GLY A 382 -9.76 -6.11 28.59
CA GLY A 382 -8.61 -5.22 28.81
C GLY A 382 -9.06 -3.77 28.97
N LEU A 383 -9.90 -3.30 28.04
CA LEU A 383 -10.49 -1.96 28.08
C LEU A 383 -11.34 -1.74 29.34
N THR A 384 -12.23 -2.69 29.65
CA THR A 384 -13.11 -2.60 30.82
C THR A 384 -12.31 -2.50 32.10
N ARG A 385 -11.30 -3.35 32.29
CA ARG A 385 -10.44 -3.32 33.48
C ARG A 385 -9.69 -2.00 33.62
N ALA A 386 -9.16 -1.47 32.51
CA ALA A 386 -8.45 -0.19 32.51
C ALA A 386 -9.39 0.97 32.93
N PHE A 387 -10.58 1.07 32.34
CA PHE A 387 -11.54 2.13 32.65
C PHE A 387 -12.10 2.01 34.07
N ARG A 388 -12.29 0.78 34.59
CA ARG A 388 -12.80 0.53 35.95
C ARG A 388 -11.87 1.02 37.06
N LYS A 389 -10.60 1.29 36.76
CA LYS A 389 -9.69 1.96 37.71
C LYS A 389 -10.08 3.42 37.97
N TYR A 390 -10.84 4.04 37.08
CA TYR A 390 -11.16 5.47 37.12
C TYR A 390 -12.65 5.75 37.31
N THR A 391 -13.53 4.89 36.78
CA THR A 391 -14.97 5.16 36.81
C THR A 391 -15.82 3.90 37.02
N GLN A 392 -16.97 4.09 37.69
CA GLN A 392 -18.00 3.05 37.86
C GLN A 392 -19.17 3.19 36.88
N LYS A 393 -19.15 4.19 35.99
CA LYS A 393 -20.19 4.37 34.96
C LYS A 393 -20.21 3.23 33.95
N ASN A 394 -21.39 2.93 33.42
CA ASN A 394 -21.61 1.91 32.40
C ASN A 394 -22.18 2.56 31.13
N GLY A 395 -21.95 1.92 29.97
CA GLY A 395 -22.63 2.24 28.72
C GLY A 395 -22.54 3.70 28.27
N PHE A 396 -21.44 4.39 28.57
CA PHE A 396 -21.24 5.80 28.18
C PHE A 396 -20.27 5.98 27.02
N CYS A 397 -19.42 4.98 26.75
CA CYS A 397 -18.39 5.04 25.71
C CYS A 397 -18.80 4.16 24.53
N ALA A 398 -18.92 4.74 23.34
CA ALA A 398 -19.18 3.99 22.12
C ALA A 398 -17.96 3.13 21.74
N LEU A 399 -18.20 1.92 21.27
CA LEU A 399 -17.19 0.99 20.75
C LEU A 399 -17.54 0.64 19.30
N GLY A 400 -16.55 0.65 18.42
CA GLY A 400 -16.73 0.26 17.02
C GLY A 400 -15.45 -0.29 16.41
N SER A 401 -15.57 -0.89 15.22
CA SER A 401 -14.42 -1.23 14.39
C SER A 401 -14.75 -1.10 12.91
N VAL A 402 -13.91 -0.38 12.18
CA VAL A 402 -14.02 -0.20 10.73
C VAL A 402 -13.82 -1.50 9.95
N LYS A 403 -13.23 -2.52 10.58
CA LYS A 403 -13.07 -3.85 9.96
C LYS A 403 -14.42 -4.47 9.57
N SER A 404 -15.49 -4.07 10.25
CA SER A 404 -16.86 -4.46 9.90
C SER A 404 -17.34 -3.88 8.57
N ASN A 405 -16.74 -2.79 8.07
CA ASN A 405 -17.06 -2.17 6.78
C ASN A 405 -16.13 -2.64 5.66
N ILE A 406 -14.83 -2.68 5.92
CA ILE A 406 -13.80 -2.81 4.87
C ILE A 406 -12.91 -4.05 5.01
N GLY A 407 -13.17 -4.89 6.01
CA GLY A 407 -12.33 -6.02 6.35
C GLY A 407 -11.06 -5.63 7.09
N HIS A 408 -10.21 -6.61 7.38
CA HIS A 408 -8.98 -6.40 8.09
C HIS A 408 -7.85 -5.95 7.15
N THR A 409 -7.59 -4.65 7.12
CA THR A 409 -6.53 -4.02 6.32
C THR A 409 -5.11 -4.18 6.88
N THR A 410 -4.87 -5.24 7.66
CA THR A 410 -3.56 -5.64 8.21
C THR A 410 -2.65 -4.46 8.62
N ALA A 411 -1.56 -4.18 7.91
CA ALA A 411 -0.60 -3.14 8.30
C ALA A 411 -1.22 -1.72 8.24
N ALA A 412 -2.24 -1.50 7.39
CA ALA A 412 -3.00 -0.27 7.28
C ALA A 412 -4.17 -0.16 8.28
N ALA A 413 -4.49 -1.21 9.05
CA ALA A 413 -5.68 -1.26 9.92
C ALA A 413 -5.71 -0.15 10.98
N GLY A 414 -4.56 0.14 11.57
CA GLY A 414 -4.40 1.24 12.49
C GLY A 414 -4.75 2.59 11.88
N MET A 415 -4.25 2.84 10.67
CA MET A 415 -4.48 4.10 9.96
C MET A 415 -5.91 4.23 9.44
N ALA A 416 -6.53 3.15 8.97
CA ALA A 416 -7.94 3.14 8.59
C ALA A 416 -8.85 3.55 9.77
N GLY A 417 -8.58 3.01 10.97
CA GLY A 417 -9.28 3.38 12.20
C GLY A 417 -9.00 4.82 12.64
N LEU A 418 -7.75 5.27 12.57
CA LEU A 418 -7.40 6.66 12.89
C LEU A 418 -8.11 7.66 11.98
N VAL A 419 -8.09 7.43 10.66
CA VAL A 419 -8.77 8.29 9.69
C VAL A 419 -10.28 8.32 9.94
N LYS A 420 -10.91 7.18 10.26
CA LYS A 420 -12.31 7.13 10.68
C LYS A 420 -12.56 8.00 11.92
N VAL A 421 -11.71 7.93 12.93
CA VAL A 421 -11.82 8.77 14.14
C VAL A 421 -11.66 10.25 13.81
N LEU A 422 -10.66 10.64 13.00
CA LEU A 422 -10.43 12.04 12.62
C LEU A 422 -11.61 12.62 11.82
N LEU A 423 -12.19 11.84 10.90
CA LEU A 423 -13.40 12.22 10.18
C LEU A 423 -14.60 12.34 11.13
N SER A 424 -14.75 11.40 12.06
CA SER A 424 -15.80 11.41 13.09
C SER A 424 -15.72 12.65 13.98
N LEU A 425 -14.50 13.04 14.40
CA LEU A 425 -14.24 14.28 15.14
C LEU A 425 -14.60 15.50 14.29
N GLY A 426 -14.15 15.57 13.04
CA GLY A 426 -14.43 16.72 12.16
C GLY A 426 -15.92 16.89 11.78
N ARG A 427 -16.69 15.80 11.83
CA ARG A 427 -18.14 15.79 11.52
C ARG A 427 -19.01 15.76 12.77
N HIS A 428 -18.41 15.68 13.96
CA HIS A 428 -19.10 15.52 15.24
C HIS A 428 -20.10 14.35 15.24
N GLN A 429 -19.76 13.23 14.59
CA GLN A 429 -20.63 12.07 14.43
C GLN A 429 -19.86 10.76 14.54
N ILE A 430 -20.45 9.73 15.14
CA ILE A 430 -19.88 8.38 15.22
C ILE A 430 -20.65 7.47 14.25
N PRO A 431 -19.99 6.90 13.23
CA PRO A 431 -20.65 6.01 12.27
C PRO A 431 -20.96 4.63 12.88
N PRO A 432 -21.92 3.87 12.30
CA PRO A 432 -22.25 2.52 12.73
C PRO A 432 -21.08 1.54 12.58
N SER A 433 -20.98 0.60 13.53
CA SER A 433 -20.20 -0.63 13.42
C SER A 433 -21.12 -1.76 12.98
N LEU A 434 -20.78 -2.44 11.88
CA LEU A 434 -21.66 -3.39 11.21
C LEU A 434 -21.61 -4.79 11.83
N HIS A 435 -22.55 -5.64 11.40
CA HIS A 435 -22.64 -7.08 11.71
C HIS A 435 -22.82 -7.45 13.18
N PHE A 436 -23.15 -6.49 14.03
CA PHE A 436 -23.50 -6.70 15.43
C PHE A 436 -25.02 -6.84 15.60
N GLU A 437 -25.47 -8.04 15.92
CA GLU A 437 -26.86 -8.35 16.31
C GLU A 437 -26.97 -8.61 17.80
N ARG A 438 -26.03 -9.41 18.35
CA ARG A 438 -26.01 -9.77 19.76
C ARG A 438 -24.59 -9.97 20.24
N ALA A 439 -24.28 -9.35 21.38
CA ALA A 439 -22.99 -9.50 22.03
C ALA A 439 -22.57 -10.96 22.21
N ASN A 440 -21.28 -11.23 21.98
CA ASN A 440 -20.62 -12.43 22.46
C ASN A 440 -20.82 -12.54 23.98
N GLU A 441 -21.16 -13.72 24.48
CA GLU A 441 -21.45 -13.96 25.90
C GLU A 441 -20.25 -13.69 26.83
N HIS A 442 -19.04 -13.70 26.25
CA HIS A 442 -17.80 -13.34 26.95
C HIS A 442 -17.51 -11.82 26.91
N CYS A 443 -18.22 -11.04 26.09
CA CYS A 443 -18.15 -9.58 26.07
C CYS A 443 -19.27 -8.99 26.96
N LEU A 444 -18.98 -8.82 28.26
CA LEU A 444 -19.96 -8.40 29.27
C LEU A 444 -20.34 -6.90 29.21
N PHE A 445 -20.93 -6.44 28.11
CA PHE A 445 -21.24 -5.01 27.88
C PHE A 445 -22.19 -4.39 28.92
N GLU A 446 -23.18 -5.13 29.43
CA GLU A 446 -24.11 -4.63 30.47
C GLU A 446 -23.39 -4.10 31.72
N LYS A 447 -22.21 -4.66 32.00
CA LYS A 447 -21.35 -4.31 33.14
C LYS A 447 -20.06 -3.62 32.70
N SER A 448 -19.98 -3.09 31.48
CA SER A 448 -18.82 -2.36 31.00
C SER A 448 -19.15 -0.87 30.75
N PRO A 449 -18.12 -0.02 30.66
CA PRO A 449 -18.26 1.35 30.17
C PRO A 449 -18.79 1.45 28.73
N PHE A 450 -18.74 0.34 27.97
CA PHE A 450 -18.84 0.34 26.52
C PHE A 450 -20.19 -0.16 26.02
N TYR A 451 -20.60 0.34 24.86
CA TYR A 451 -21.67 -0.23 24.04
C TYR A 451 -21.24 -0.22 22.57
N VAL A 452 -21.68 -1.21 21.78
CA VAL A 452 -21.38 -1.23 20.35
C VAL A 452 -22.31 -0.25 19.63
N ASN A 453 -21.74 0.73 18.93
CA ASN A 453 -22.52 1.71 18.17
C ASN A 453 -23.00 1.08 16.85
N THR A 454 -24.31 0.92 16.66
CA THR A 454 -24.90 0.24 15.49
C THR A 454 -25.64 1.18 14.54
N GLY A 455 -25.74 2.47 14.86
CA GLY A 455 -26.35 3.51 14.02
C GLY A 455 -25.45 4.74 13.93
N LEU A 456 -25.77 5.67 13.02
CA LEU A 456 -25.13 6.98 13.02
C LEU A 456 -25.57 7.74 14.28
N LEU A 457 -24.60 8.22 15.05
CA LEU A 457 -24.83 8.92 16.32
C LEU A 457 -24.22 10.31 16.26
N ASP A 458 -24.99 11.34 16.63
CA ASP A 458 -24.44 12.67 16.86
C ASP A 458 -23.55 12.64 18.11
N TRP A 459 -22.29 13.03 17.94
CA TRP A 459 -21.28 12.95 18.99
C TRP A 459 -21.31 14.21 19.84
N GLU A 460 -22.28 14.28 20.74
CA GLU A 460 -22.43 15.39 21.67
C GLU A 460 -21.51 15.24 22.90
N VAL A 461 -20.94 16.34 23.36
CA VAL A 461 -20.18 16.43 24.61
C VAL A 461 -20.71 17.61 25.43
N PRO A 462 -20.67 17.54 26.78
CA PRO A 462 -21.07 18.67 27.62
C PRO A 462 -20.23 19.92 27.35
N ASP A 463 -20.83 21.10 27.56
CA ASP A 463 -20.14 22.38 27.38
C ASP A 463 -18.79 22.42 28.11
N GLY A 464 -17.74 22.81 27.38
CA GLY A 464 -16.38 22.90 27.89
C GLY A 464 -15.61 21.58 27.92
N GLN A 465 -16.19 20.45 27.49
CA GLN A 465 -15.48 19.20 27.25
C GLN A 465 -15.13 19.06 25.77
N THR A 466 -14.05 18.32 25.50
CA THR A 466 -13.64 17.99 24.14
C THR A 466 -14.06 16.57 23.78
N ARG A 467 -14.39 16.33 22.51
CA ARG A 467 -14.56 14.97 22.00
C ARG A 467 -13.22 14.25 22.06
N THR A 468 -13.16 13.19 22.86
CA THR A 468 -11.97 12.34 23.00
C THR A 468 -12.28 10.91 22.54
N ALA A 469 -11.41 10.38 21.68
CA ALA A 469 -11.43 9.00 21.25
C ALA A 469 -10.10 8.30 21.46
N ALA A 470 -10.12 6.98 21.33
CA ALA A 470 -8.91 6.19 21.24
C ALA A 470 -8.97 5.16 20.11
N VAL A 471 -7.80 4.77 19.59
CA VAL A 471 -7.64 3.78 18.52
C VAL A 471 -6.69 2.68 18.98
N SER A 472 -7.08 1.43 18.75
CA SER A 472 -6.28 0.24 19.10
C SER A 472 -5.91 -0.60 17.88
N ALA A 473 -4.68 -1.12 17.87
CA ALA A 473 -4.24 -2.11 16.90
C ALA A 473 -3.26 -3.12 17.53
N PHE A 474 -3.51 -4.41 17.31
CA PHE A 474 -2.73 -5.50 17.91
C PHE A 474 -2.18 -6.39 16.81
N GLY A 475 -0.86 -6.56 16.76
CA GLY A 475 -0.21 -7.46 15.82
C GLY A 475 -0.31 -8.90 16.29
N PHE A 476 -0.49 -9.86 15.36
CA PHE A 476 -0.46 -11.28 15.70
C PHE A 476 0.90 -11.75 16.25
N SER A 477 1.95 -10.94 16.13
CA SER A 477 3.26 -11.12 16.76
C SER A 477 3.32 -10.66 18.23
N GLY A 478 2.20 -10.19 18.78
CA GLY A 478 2.05 -9.72 20.16
C GLY A 478 2.34 -8.24 20.39
N THR A 479 2.81 -7.49 19.38
CA THR A 479 3.05 -6.05 19.54
C THR A 479 1.74 -5.27 19.49
N ASN A 480 1.42 -4.58 20.57
CA ASN A 480 0.20 -3.80 20.74
C ASN A 480 0.48 -2.31 20.60
N ALA A 481 -0.50 -1.56 20.07
CA ALA A 481 -0.47 -0.10 20.00
C ALA A 481 -1.82 0.51 20.39
N HIS A 482 -1.76 1.66 21.08
CA HIS A 482 -2.93 2.43 21.47
C HIS A 482 -2.65 3.94 21.35
N VAL A 483 -3.60 4.69 20.83
CA VAL A 483 -3.48 6.15 20.60
C VAL A 483 -4.72 6.86 21.13
N VAL A 484 -4.53 7.99 21.81
CA VAL A 484 -5.61 8.86 22.31
C VAL A 484 -5.61 10.16 21.50
N ILE A 485 -6.78 10.53 20.98
CA ILE A 485 -6.98 11.67 20.09
C ILE A 485 -8.12 12.54 20.63
N GLU A 486 -7.91 13.85 20.68
CA GLU A 486 -8.95 14.85 20.94
C GLU A 486 -9.30 15.62 19.65
N GLU A 487 -10.49 16.20 19.61
CA GLU A 487 -10.87 17.14 18.56
C GLU A 487 -9.90 18.33 18.47
N ALA A 488 -9.87 18.94 17.28
CA ALA A 488 -9.03 20.11 17.04
C ALA A 488 -9.43 21.29 17.94
N PRO A 489 -8.47 22.12 18.40
CA PRO A 489 -8.79 23.35 19.11
C PRO A 489 -9.71 24.25 18.29
N VAL A 490 -10.66 24.92 18.95
CA VAL A 490 -11.54 25.88 18.28
C VAL A 490 -10.70 26.97 17.62
N SER A 491 -10.73 27.03 16.29
CA SER A 491 -10.07 28.10 15.55
C SER A 491 -10.79 29.42 15.81
N SER A 492 -10.05 30.44 16.25
CA SER A 492 -10.58 31.80 16.29
C SER A 492 -10.99 32.22 14.88
N SER A 493 -12.22 32.72 14.71
CA SER A 493 -12.64 33.26 13.42
C SER A 493 -11.59 34.25 12.93
N PRO A 494 -11.18 34.18 11.64
CA PRO A 494 -10.27 35.17 11.11
C PRO A 494 -10.88 36.57 11.33
N PRO A 495 -10.07 37.58 11.65
CA PRO A 495 -10.58 38.94 11.79
C PRO A 495 -11.34 39.32 10.51
N PRO A 496 -12.44 40.11 10.62
CA PRO A 496 -13.16 40.57 9.44
C PRO A 496 -12.19 41.32 8.53
N VAL A 497 -11.93 40.75 7.36
CA VAL A 497 -11.05 41.35 6.36
C VAL A 497 -11.88 42.31 5.53
N ASP A 498 -11.33 43.49 5.23
CA ASP A 498 -11.92 44.38 4.22
C ASP A 498 -12.01 43.62 2.90
N ARG A 499 -13.24 43.29 2.50
CA ARG A 499 -13.53 42.48 1.33
C ARG A 499 -13.02 43.20 0.08
N ARG A 500 -12.03 42.61 -0.58
CA ARG A 500 -11.53 43.13 -1.87
C ARG A 500 -12.56 42.87 -2.97
N SER A 501 -12.50 43.64 -4.05
CA SER A 501 -13.48 43.53 -5.14
C SER A 501 -13.40 42.20 -5.91
N HIS A 502 -12.22 41.57 -5.94
CA HIS A 502 -11.94 40.32 -6.66
C HIS A 502 -10.81 39.54 -5.97
N VAL A 503 -10.73 38.24 -6.25
CA VAL A 503 -9.61 37.37 -5.87
C VAL A 503 -9.00 36.66 -7.07
N LEU A 504 -7.75 36.23 -6.94
CA LEU A 504 -7.03 35.44 -7.94
C LEU A 504 -7.02 33.97 -7.53
N LEU A 505 -7.58 33.09 -8.36
CA LEU A 505 -7.71 31.65 -8.10
C LEU A 505 -6.86 30.87 -9.10
N GLY A 506 -5.66 30.47 -8.70
CA GLY A 506 -4.65 29.84 -9.55
C GLY A 506 -4.59 28.32 -9.42
N PHE A 507 -4.81 27.59 -10.51
CA PHE A 507 -4.69 26.13 -10.58
C PHE A 507 -3.50 25.75 -11.44
N THR A 508 -2.81 24.67 -11.05
CA THR A 508 -1.66 24.17 -11.81
C THR A 508 -1.65 22.64 -11.90
N ALA A 509 -1.04 22.11 -12.97
CA ALA A 509 -0.77 20.68 -13.14
C ALA A 509 0.48 20.43 -14.00
N LYS A 510 1.03 19.20 -13.96
CA LYS A 510 2.20 18.82 -14.78
C LYS A 510 1.87 18.63 -16.26
N THR A 511 0.60 18.39 -16.60
CA THR A 511 0.14 18.27 -17.99
C THR A 511 -1.14 19.09 -18.20
N ALA A 512 -1.47 19.36 -19.47
CA ALA A 512 -2.72 20.00 -19.84
C ALA A 512 -3.96 19.16 -19.43
N GLY A 513 -3.93 17.85 -19.64
CA GLY A 513 -5.06 16.96 -19.32
C GLY A 513 -5.35 16.88 -17.82
N GLN A 514 -4.29 16.83 -17.00
CA GLN A 514 -4.45 16.87 -15.54
C GLN A 514 -4.94 18.24 -15.04
N LEU A 515 -4.58 19.34 -15.72
CA LEU A 515 -5.13 20.65 -15.40
C LEU A 515 -6.65 20.67 -15.63
N ASP A 516 -7.10 20.15 -16.77
CA ASP A 516 -8.52 20.11 -17.11
C ASP A 516 -9.31 19.20 -16.15
N GLN A 517 -8.76 18.04 -15.78
CA GLN A 517 -9.34 17.17 -14.75
C GLN A 517 -9.43 17.88 -13.40
N ARG A 518 -8.40 18.61 -13.00
CA ARG A 518 -8.39 19.38 -11.73
C ARG A 518 -9.50 20.43 -11.69
N ILE A 519 -9.74 21.12 -12.81
CA ILE A 519 -10.85 22.08 -12.91
C ILE A 519 -12.20 21.37 -12.83
N ALA A 520 -12.36 20.20 -13.48
CA ALA A 520 -13.57 19.41 -13.37
C ALA A 520 -13.83 18.91 -11.94
N ASP A 521 -12.79 18.54 -11.20
CA ASP A 521 -12.90 18.10 -9.81
C ASP A 521 -13.33 19.25 -8.89
N ILE A 522 -12.78 20.44 -9.11
CA ILE A 522 -13.20 21.67 -8.40
C ILE A 522 -14.63 22.04 -8.74
N ALA A 523 -15.05 21.94 -10.00
CA ALA A 523 -16.43 22.20 -10.41
C ALA A 523 -17.44 21.30 -9.67
N ARG A 524 -17.11 20.02 -9.50
CA ARG A 524 -17.91 19.08 -8.72
C ARG A 524 -17.93 19.47 -7.24
N TRP A 525 -16.76 19.72 -6.66
CA TRP A 525 -16.62 20.13 -5.26
C TRP A 525 -17.42 21.40 -4.92
N LEU A 526 -17.50 22.37 -5.85
CA LEU A 526 -18.29 23.59 -5.66
C LEU A 526 -19.80 23.34 -5.52
N THR A 527 -20.29 22.27 -6.16
CA THR A 527 -21.69 21.86 -6.11
C THR A 527 -22.03 21.23 -4.76
N ASP A 528 -21.10 20.44 -4.22
CA ASP A 528 -21.31 19.62 -3.02
C ASP A 528 -20.97 20.36 -1.71
N SER A 529 -20.18 21.44 -1.78
CA SER A 529 -19.68 22.14 -0.58
C SER A 529 -20.67 23.18 -0.03
N ASP A 530 -21.18 22.92 1.18
CA ASP A 530 -22.01 23.85 1.96
C ASP A 530 -21.78 23.66 3.48
N PRO A 531 -21.50 24.72 4.27
CA PRO A 531 -21.21 26.09 3.86
C PRO A 531 -19.86 26.21 3.15
N LYS A 532 -19.80 27.06 2.13
CA LYS A 532 -18.55 27.37 1.42
C LYS A 532 -17.61 28.18 2.33
N PRO A 533 -16.28 27.94 2.28
CA PRO A 533 -15.32 28.76 3.00
C PRO A 533 -15.27 30.19 2.42
N ALA A 534 -14.52 31.08 3.07
CA ALA A 534 -14.18 32.37 2.47
C ALA A 534 -13.44 32.17 1.14
N LEU A 535 -13.80 32.94 0.11
CA LEU A 535 -13.20 32.78 -1.22
C LEU A 535 -11.71 33.15 -1.20
N GLU A 536 -11.31 34.08 -0.34
CA GLU A 536 -9.93 34.46 -0.04
C GLU A 536 -9.13 33.30 0.56
N ALA A 537 -9.76 32.46 1.39
CA ALA A 537 -9.10 31.28 1.95
C ALA A 537 -8.83 30.21 0.87
N LEU A 538 -9.76 30.07 -0.10
CA LEU A 538 -9.53 29.24 -1.28
C LEU A 538 -8.34 29.79 -2.10
N ALA A 539 -8.33 31.09 -2.40
CA ALA A 539 -7.26 31.74 -3.15
C ALA A 539 -5.90 31.59 -2.45
N TYR A 540 -5.85 31.83 -1.14
CA TYR A 540 -4.64 31.66 -0.34
C TYR A 540 -4.15 30.21 -0.36
N THR A 541 -5.05 29.24 -0.25
CA THR A 541 -4.69 27.82 -0.32
C THR A 541 -4.06 27.49 -1.68
N LEU A 542 -4.71 27.90 -2.78
CA LEU A 542 -4.25 27.63 -4.14
C LEU A 542 -2.93 28.31 -4.49
N LEU A 543 -2.73 29.56 -4.05
CA LEU A 543 -1.55 30.35 -4.40
C LEU A 543 -0.36 30.12 -3.46
N CYS A 544 -0.60 29.92 -2.17
CA CYS A 544 0.46 29.91 -1.15
C CYS A 544 0.71 28.54 -0.51
N ARG A 545 -0.24 27.59 -0.66
CA ARG A 545 -0.21 26.28 0.03
C ARG A 545 -0.23 25.10 -0.94
N ARG A 546 0.08 25.33 -2.23
CA ARG A 546 0.16 24.30 -3.27
C ARG A 546 1.43 24.49 -4.11
N THR A 547 2.02 23.39 -4.56
CA THR A 547 3.11 23.41 -5.53
C THR A 547 2.59 23.94 -6.88
N HIS A 548 3.36 24.83 -7.52
CA HIS A 548 2.98 25.41 -8.82
C HIS A 548 3.69 24.71 -9.99
N PHE A 549 2.95 23.93 -10.75
CA PHE A 549 3.45 23.21 -11.92
C PHE A 549 3.46 24.06 -13.20
N SER A 550 3.92 23.47 -14.31
CA SER A 550 4.13 24.16 -15.59
C SER A 550 2.84 24.58 -16.28
N HIS A 551 1.80 23.74 -16.30
CA HIS A 551 0.51 24.12 -16.87
C HIS A 551 -0.31 24.86 -15.82
N ARG A 552 -0.72 26.09 -16.13
CA ARG A 552 -1.35 27.00 -15.17
C ARG A 552 -2.61 27.61 -15.76
N ILE A 553 -3.63 27.79 -14.93
CA ILE A 553 -4.82 28.58 -15.25
C ILE A 553 -5.21 29.43 -14.04
N VAL A 554 -5.67 30.64 -14.29
CA VAL A 554 -6.11 31.59 -13.27
C VAL A 554 -7.51 32.09 -13.59
N PHE A 555 -8.36 32.13 -12.57
CA PHE A 555 -9.66 32.79 -12.62
C PHE A 555 -9.64 34.03 -11.73
N LEU A 556 -10.30 35.09 -12.18
CA LEU A 556 -10.66 36.23 -11.33
C LEU A 556 -12.14 36.11 -10.99
N ALA A 557 -12.48 36.27 -9.72
CA ALA A 557 -13.87 36.23 -9.26
C ALA A 557 -14.12 37.21 -8.11
N SER A 558 -15.28 37.87 -8.12
CA SER A 558 -15.72 38.73 -7.00
C SER A 558 -16.33 37.95 -5.83
N ASP A 559 -16.92 36.80 -6.12
CA ASP A 559 -17.62 35.95 -5.17
C ASP A 559 -17.79 34.52 -5.72
N TRP A 560 -18.48 33.67 -4.96
CA TRP A 560 -18.70 32.27 -5.31
C TRP A 560 -19.61 32.08 -6.54
N ASP A 561 -20.59 32.95 -6.77
CA ASP A 561 -21.49 32.86 -7.92
C ASP A 561 -20.73 33.21 -9.20
N ASP A 562 -19.91 34.25 -9.14
CA ASP A 562 -19.01 34.66 -10.20
C ASP A 562 -17.98 33.58 -10.52
N PHE A 563 -17.32 33.01 -9.50
CA PHE A 563 -16.36 31.92 -9.71
C PHE A 563 -17.01 30.69 -10.33
N SER A 564 -18.19 30.28 -9.84
CA SER A 564 -18.94 29.15 -10.38
C SER A 564 -19.34 29.39 -11.83
N ARG A 565 -19.71 30.63 -12.19
CA ARG A 565 -19.99 31.03 -13.57
C ARG A 565 -18.75 30.92 -14.45
N CYS A 566 -17.61 31.43 -13.99
CA CYS A 566 -16.33 31.35 -14.73
C CYS A 566 -15.90 29.90 -14.99
N ILE A 567 -16.04 29.00 -14.02
CA ILE A 567 -15.75 27.57 -14.21
C ILE A 567 -16.69 26.93 -15.24
N ARG A 568 -17.99 27.21 -15.19
CA ARG A 568 -18.94 26.67 -16.20
C ARG A 568 -18.59 27.15 -17.61
N LEU A 569 -18.33 28.45 -17.77
CA LEU A 569 -17.91 29.01 -19.05
C LEU A 569 -16.61 28.36 -19.57
N TYR A 570 -15.70 27.96 -18.68
CA TYR A 570 -14.51 27.20 -19.04
C TYR A 570 -14.83 25.83 -19.60
N GLN A 571 -15.69 25.09 -18.92
CA GLN A 571 -16.08 23.75 -19.33
C GLN A 571 -16.82 23.76 -20.67
N ASP A 572 -17.64 24.78 -20.92
CA ASP A 572 -18.48 24.87 -22.11
C ASP A 572 -17.72 25.41 -23.35
N PHE A 573 -16.82 26.39 -23.16
CA PHE A 573 -16.28 27.19 -24.28
C PHE A 573 -14.75 27.20 -24.40
N GLY A 574 -14.00 26.60 -23.46
CA GLY A 574 -12.57 26.33 -23.62
C GLY A 574 -11.60 27.52 -23.50
N GLN A 575 -12.08 28.77 -23.52
CA GLN A 575 -11.48 30.05 -23.06
C GLN A 575 -12.23 31.20 -23.72
N GLU A 576 -12.41 32.36 -23.07
CA GLU A 576 -12.30 33.74 -23.62
C GLU A 576 -12.60 34.77 -22.48
N THR A 577 -11.72 35.73 -22.21
CA THR A 577 -11.79 36.85 -21.22
C THR A 577 -11.71 36.57 -19.70
N TRP A 578 -12.41 35.58 -19.14
CA TRP A 578 -12.59 35.39 -17.68
C TRP A 578 -11.61 34.40 -17.01
N ALA A 579 -10.67 33.82 -17.78
CA ALA A 579 -9.54 33.06 -17.28
C ALA A 579 -8.28 33.32 -18.10
N ARG A 580 -7.10 33.19 -17.49
CA ARG A 580 -5.79 33.18 -18.17
C ARG A 580 -5.21 31.79 -18.06
N ARG A 581 -4.82 31.17 -19.18
CA ARG A 581 -4.14 29.85 -19.21
C ARG A 581 -2.79 30.02 -19.88
N GLY A 582 -1.78 29.32 -19.37
CA GLY A 582 -0.44 29.32 -19.94
C GLY A 582 0.32 28.05 -19.58
N CYS A 583 1.48 27.89 -20.21
CA CYS A 583 2.44 26.85 -19.86
C CYS A 583 3.77 27.53 -19.61
N ALA A 584 4.28 27.43 -18.38
CA ALA A 584 5.58 27.92 -18.00
C ALA A 584 6.65 27.00 -18.61
N ASN A 585 7.06 27.28 -19.85
CA ASN A 585 8.16 26.60 -20.54
C ASN A 585 9.32 27.56 -20.82
N SER A 586 10.52 27.08 -20.47
CA SER A 586 11.87 27.61 -20.71
C SER A 586 12.45 28.65 -19.73
N PRO A 587 13.75 28.50 -19.37
CA PRO A 587 14.51 29.50 -18.63
C PRO A 587 14.78 30.69 -19.56
N ASP A 588 13.87 31.65 -19.55
CA ASP A 588 14.03 32.88 -20.27
C ASP A 588 14.84 33.87 -19.40
N ASN A 589 15.87 34.49 -19.99
CA ASN A 589 16.75 35.46 -19.31
C ASN A 589 16.00 36.71 -18.80
N SER A 590 14.71 36.84 -19.14
CA SER A 590 13.78 37.87 -18.63
C SER A 590 13.18 37.58 -17.25
N ALA A 591 13.42 36.39 -16.66
CA ALA A 591 12.77 35.94 -15.42
C ALA A 591 12.92 36.95 -14.25
N SER A 592 14.14 37.45 -14.01
CA SER A 592 14.42 38.43 -12.95
C SER A 592 13.73 39.79 -13.16
N THR A 593 13.52 40.19 -14.42
CA THR A 593 12.82 41.43 -14.77
C THR A 593 11.32 41.27 -14.55
N ARG A 594 10.76 40.10 -14.89
CA ARG A 594 9.37 39.73 -14.62
C ARG A 594 9.07 39.66 -13.12
N ASP A 595 9.94 39.02 -12.34
CA ASP A 595 9.79 38.93 -10.88
C ASP A 595 9.81 40.33 -10.22
N SER A 596 10.69 41.21 -10.68
CA SER A 596 10.78 42.59 -10.16
C SER A 596 9.51 43.41 -10.48
N ALA A 597 9.00 43.31 -11.70
CA ALA A 597 7.75 43.96 -12.10
C ALA A 597 6.54 43.40 -11.34
N CYS A 598 6.49 42.08 -11.14
CA CYS A 598 5.45 41.43 -10.35
C CYS A 598 5.48 41.88 -8.88
N ASN A 599 6.66 42.04 -8.28
CA ASN A 599 6.79 42.55 -6.92
C ASN A 599 6.29 44.00 -6.78
N GLN A 600 6.55 44.86 -7.77
CA GLN A 600 6.01 46.23 -7.77
C GLN A 600 4.48 46.25 -7.75
N LEU A 601 3.83 45.34 -8.48
CA LEU A 601 2.38 45.21 -8.50
C LEU A 601 1.81 44.77 -7.14
N PHE A 602 2.52 43.95 -6.36
CA PHE A 602 2.08 43.61 -5.00
C PHE A 602 2.09 44.83 -4.07
N TYR A 603 3.15 45.65 -4.11
CA TYR A 603 3.22 46.88 -3.32
C TYR A 603 2.10 47.84 -3.70
N GLU A 604 1.85 48.02 -5.01
CA GLU A 604 0.75 48.86 -5.48
C GLU A 604 -0.61 48.31 -5.02
N ALA A 605 -0.86 47.00 -5.11
CA ALA A 605 -2.10 46.37 -4.66
C ALA A 605 -2.36 46.56 -3.15
N ALA A 606 -1.30 46.51 -2.34
CA ALA A 606 -1.37 46.69 -0.89
C ALA A 606 -1.72 48.14 -0.49
N GLU A 607 -1.22 49.14 -1.22
CA GLU A 607 -1.45 50.57 -0.95
C GLU A 607 -2.81 51.09 -1.45
N LEU A 608 -3.47 50.37 -2.36
CA LEU A 608 -4.77 50.76 -2.88
C LEU A 608 -5.86 50.72 -1.80
N LYS A 609 -6.65 51.80 -1.76
CA LYS A 609 -7.86 51.88 -0.94
C LYS A 609 -8.92 50.87 -1.42
N PRO A 610 -9.80 50.36 -0.54
CA PRO A 610 -10.82 49.37 -0.90
C PRO A 610 -11.80 49.81 -2.00
N ASP A 611 -12.02 51.12 -2.17
CA ASP A 611 -12.89 51.73 -3.18
C ASP A 611 -12.26 51.82 -4.59
N ALA A 612 -10.95 51.62 -4.72
CA ALA A 612 -10.20 51.65 -5.99
C ALA A 612 -10.34 50.32 -6.79
N SER A 613 -11.57 49.82 -6.92
CA SER A 613 -11.89 48.50 -7.46
C SER A 613 -11.40 48.26 -8.89
N VAL A 614 -11.44 49.27 -9.77
CA VAL A 614 -11.00 49.18 -11.17
C VAL A 614 -9.49 48.97 -11.26
N ARG A 615 -8.69 49.81 -10.58
CA ARG A 615 -7.23 49.69 -10.61
C ARG A 615 -6.77 48.38 -9.98
N TYR A 616 -7.40 47.97 -8.89
CA TYR A 616 -7.11 46.69 -8.25
C TYR A 616 -7.37 45.52 -9.21
N HIS A 617 -8.49 45.54 -9.94
CA HIS A 617 -8.80 44.55 -10.97
C HIS A 617 -7.73 44.50 -12.08
N ASP A 618 -7.28 45.65 -12.59
CA ASP A 618 -6.21 45.72 -13.61
C ASP A 618 -4.87 45.16 -13.10
N ILE A 619 -4.56 45.36 -11.82
CA ILE A 619 -3.38 44.77 -11.20
C ILE A 619 -3.52 43.24 -11.13
N LEU A 620 -4.67 42.73 -10.69
CA LEU A 620 -4.90 41.29 -10.63
C LEU A 620 -4.82 40.62 -12.02
N LEU A 621 -5.26 41.30 -13.08
CA LEU A 621 -5.10 40.79 -14.45
C LEU A 621 -3.63 40.66 -14.85
N GLN A 622 -2.80 41.67 -14.54
CA GLN A 622 -1.36 41.61 -14.81
C GLN A 622 -0.68 40.51 -13.96
N LEU A 623 -1.07 40.38 -12.69
CA LEU A 623 -0.57 39.31 -11.82
C LEU A 623 -1.00 37.92 -12.32
N ALA A 624 -2.20 37.77 -12.88
CA ALA A 624 -2.63 36.54 -13.52
C ALA A 624 -1.74 36.18 -14.71
N ASP A 625 -1.34 37.16 -15.53
CA ASP A 625 -0.41 36.96 -16.65
C ASP A 625 0.98 36.52 -16.16
N TYR A 626 1.49 37.12 -15.07
CA TYR A 626 2.75 36.69 -14.44
C TYR A 626 2.66 35.28 -13.84
N PHE A 627 1.54 34.94 -13.20
CA PHE A 627 1.32 33.60 -12.65
C PHE A 627 1.40 32.54 -13.73
N VAL A 628 0.67 32.71 -14.84
CA VAL A 628 0.65 31.72 -15.93
C VAL A 628 1.97 31.66 -16.71
N ALA A 629 2.75 32.75 -16.69
CA ALA A 629 4.08 32.82 -17.28
C ALA A 629 5.18 32.16 -16.43
N GLY A 630 4.87 31.65 -15.23
CA GLY A 630 5.85 30.93 -14.40
C GLY A 630 6.66 31.81 -13.44
N CYS A 631 6.23 33.03 -13.15
CA CYS A 631 6.93 33.96 -12.25
C CYS A 631 7.11 33.36 -10.85
N SER A 632 8.31 33.53 -10.27
CA SER A 632 8.72 32.88 -9.01
C SER A 632 8.79 33.90 -7.88
N VAL A 633 7.63 34.41 -7.49
CA VAL A 633 7.46 35.42 -6.44
C VAL A 633 6.69 34.88 -5.24
N ASP A 634 6.77 35.58 -4.11
CA ASP A 634 5.99 35.25 -2.91
C ASP A 634 4.54 35.74 -3.05
N TRP A 635 3.65 34.84 -3.46
CA TRP A 635 2.23 35.11 -3.60
C TRP A 635 1.52 35.45 -2.28
N SER A 636 2.15 35.22 -1.13
CA SER A 636 1.57 35.61 0.17
C SER A 636 1.46 37.14 0.32
N LEU A 637 2.23 37.90 -0.47
CA LEU A 637 2.17 39.38 -0.52
C LEU A 637 0.81 39.91 -0.98
N LEU A 638 -0.02 39.10 -1.66
CA LEU A 638 -1.41 39.44 -1.99
C LEU A 638 -2.36 39.45 -0.79
N PHE A 639 -1.92 38.90 0.35
CA PHE A 639 -2.73 38.72 1.53
C PHE A 639 -2.14 39.48 2.73
N PRO A 640 -2.06 40.82 2.66
CA PRO A 640 -1.37 41.65 3.67
C PRO A 640 -2.06 41.63 5.05
N ASN A 641 -3.35 41.28 5.09
CA ASN A 641 -4.16 41.24 6.31
C ASN A 641 -4.08 39.90 7.07
N GLY A 642 -3.25 38.96 6.62
CA GLY A 642 -2.93 37.74 7.37
C GLY A 642 -3.00 36.44 6.57
N THR A 643 -2.71 35.35 7.25
CA THR A 643 -2.79 33.99 6.71
C THR A 643 -4.21 33.44 6.88
N TYR A 644 -4.69 32.69 5.90
CA TYR A 644 -5.98 32.00 5.99
C TYR A 644 -5.73 30.53 6.36
N PRO A 645 -6.61 29.92 7.18
CA PRO A 645 -6.57 28.48 7.39
C PRO A 645 -6.71 27.75 6.05
N PRO A 646 -5.92 26.69 5.79
CA PRO A 646 -5.99 25.98 4.52
C PRO A 646 -7.34 25.28 4.35
N VAL A 647 -7.88 25.38 3.14
CA VAL A 647 -9.12 24.71 2.73
C VAL A 647 -8.78 23.31 2.24
N SER A 648 -9.55 22.30 2.64
CA SER A 648 -9.44 20.97 2.03
C SER A 648 -10.13 20.99 0.67
N LEU A 649 -9.40 20.59 -0.36
CA LEU A 649 -9.78 20.69 -1.76
C LEU A 649 -9.55 19.34 -2.43
N PRO A 650 -10.20 19.08 -3.58
CA PRO A 650 -9.79 17.99 -4.46
C PRO A 650 -8.27 17.99 -4.69
N LEU A 651 -7.67 16.84 -4.45
CA LEU A 651 -6.22 16.61 -4.52
C LEU A 651 -5.79 16.38 -5.97
N TYR A 652 -4.47 16.34 -6.23
CA TYR A 652 -3.94 16.23 -7.57
C TYR A 652 -4.46 14.99 -8.33
N PRO A 653 -5.07 15.16 -9.52
CA PRO A 653 -5.61 14.03 -10.27
C PRO A 653 -4.50 13.32 -11.05
N PHE A 654 -3.82 12.34 -10.45
CA PHE A 654 -2.76 11.57 -11.12
C PHE A 654 -3.23 10.93 -12.44
N SER A 655 -2.32 10.80 -13.42
CA SER A 655 -2.56 9.97 -14.60
C SER A 655 -2.81 8.52 -14.16
N LYS A 656 -3.70 7.82 -14.87
CA LYS A 656 -4.07 6.44 -14.55
C LYS A 656 -3.45 5.47 -15.55
N GLU A 657 -2.12 5.50 -15.64
CA GLU A 657 -1.37 4.61 -16.54
C GLU A 657 -1.28 3.22 -15.91
N ARG A 658 -1.44 2.18 -16.73
CA ARG A 658 -1.29 0.80 -16.25
C ARG A 658 0.20 0.51 -16.09
N CYS A 659 0.62 0.25 -14.85
CA CYS A 659 1.95 -0.25 -14.50
C CYS A 659 1.80 -1.64 -13.87
N TRP A 660 2.26 -2.68 -14.56
CA TRP A 660 2.13 -4.05 -14.08
C TRP A 660 3.23 -4.95 -14.66
N ILE A 661 3.73 -5.89 -13.85
CA ILE A 661 4.69 -6.90 -14.32
C ILE A 661 4.05 -7.62 -15.51
N ARG A 662 4.74 -7.59 -16.64
CA ARG A 662 4.40 -8.40 -17.80
C ARG A 662 4.77 -9.85 -17.47
N SER A 663 3.82 -10.57 -16.88
CA SER A 663 3.93 -12.03 -16.82
C SER A 663 3.95 -12.56 -18.25
N ALA A 664 4.75 -13.61 -18.51
CA ALA A 664 4.71 -14.34 -19.77
C ALA A 664 3.33 -14.95 -20.08
N VAL A 665 2.34 -14.79 -19.18
CA VAL A 665 0.97 -15.27 -19.27
C VAL A 665 -0.04 -14.17 -19.66
N ASN A 666 0.37 -12.89 -19.75
CA ASN A 666 -0.51 -11.78 -20.15
C ASN A 666 0.05 -11.01 -21.35
N THR A 667 0.21 -11.70 -22.48
CA THR A 667 -0.01 -11.07 -23.78
C THR A 667 -1.49 -11.15 -24.10
N ASP A 668 -2.03 -10.04 -24.58
CA ASP A 668 -3.41 -9.81 -24.96
C ASP A 668 -4.17 -11.06 -25.45
N SER A 669 -5.42 -11.14 -24.99
CA SER A 669 -6.50 -11.99 -25.47
C SER A 669 -6.93 -11.63 -26.91
N SER A 670 -5.96 -11.47 -27.80
CA SER A 670 -6.13 -11.40 -29.25
C SER A 670 -4.87 -11.97 -29.91
N GLU A 671 -4.97 -13.21 -30.37
CA GLU A 671 -4.18 -13.79 -31.45
C GLU A 671 -2.66 -13.59 -31.40
N GLN A 672 -1.97 -14.43 -30.62
CA GLN A 672 -0.73 -15.08 -31.07
C GLN A 672 -0.38 -16.23 -30.13
N VAL A 673 -0.83 -17.44 -30.50
CA VAL A 673 -0.27 -18.69 -29.99
C VAL A 673 1.20 -18.71 -30.40
N ASN A 674 2.12 -18.33 -29.51
CA ASN A 674 3.55 -18.34 -29.80
C ASN A 674 4.28 -19.40 -28.96
N CYS A 675 4.50 -20.53 -29.64
CA CYS A 675 5.47 -21.61 -29.44
C CYS A 675 5.42 -22.50 -28.17
N GLN A 676 5.35 -23.80 -28.44
CA GLN A 676 4.92 -24.87 -27.54
C GLN A 676 5.92 -25.27 -26.44
N PRO A 677 5.45 -25.86 -25.31
CA PRO A 677 6.29 -26.21 -24.16
C PRO A 677 7.38 -27.25 -24.44
N ALA A 678 7.24 -28.08 -25.48
CA ALA A 678 8.22 -29.09 -25.88
C ALA A 678 9.59 -28.50 -26.29
N VAL A 679 9.61 -27.23 -26.69
CA VAL A 679 10.81 -26.52 -27.14
C VAL A 679 11.69 -26.08 -25.96
N ARG A 680 11.11 -25.81 -24.78
CA ARG A 680 11.85 -25.35 -23.59
C ARG A 680 12.75 -26.43 -22.97
N GLU A 681 12.54 -27.68 -23.33
CA GLU A 681 13.24 -28.83 -22.76
C GLU A 681 14.34 -29.39 -23.69
N LEU A 682 14.60 -28.75 -24.84
CA LEU A 682 15.67 -29.13 -25.75
C LEU A 682 17.05 -28.79 -25.17
N ARG A 683 17.95 -29.77 -25.14
CA ARG A 683 19.35 -29.63 -24.73
C ARG A 683 20.28 -30.00 -25.88
N GLU A 684 21.28 -29.17 -26.15
CA GLU A 684 22.26 -29.45 -27.20
C GLU A 684 23.16 -30.64 -26.79
N LEU A 685 23.39 -31.58 -27.70
CA LEU A 685 24.33 -32.68 -27.52
C LEU A 685 25.77 -32.16 -27.72
N GLN A 686 26.74 -32.77 -27.02
CA GLN A 686 28.15 -32.29 -27.01
C GLN A 686 28.84 -32.24 -28.38
N ASP A 687 28.25 -32.85 -29.41
CA ASP A 687 28.77 -32.92 -30.78
C ASP A 687 28.28 -31.75 -31.68
N GLY A 688 27.42 -30.86 -31.18
CA GLY A 688 27.01 -29.60 -31.85
C GLY A 688 26.07 -29.74 -33.04
N ILE A 689 25.59 -30.95 -33.35
CA ILE A 689 24.69 -31.23 -34.49
C ILE A 689 23.53 -32.16 -34.06
N GLY A 690 23.08 -32.03 -32.81
CA GLY A 690 21.93 -32.76 -32.31
C GLY A 690 21.43 -32.23 -30.97
N PHE A 691 20.19 -32.55 -30.66
CA PHE A 691 19.49 -32.11 -29.45
C PHE A 691 18.85 -33.30 -28.75
N SER A 692 18.65 -33.22 -27.44
CA SER A 692 17.83 -34.17 -26.70
C SER A 692 16.71 -33.48 -25.92
N THR A 693 15.61 -34.21 -25.72
CA THR A 693 14.49 -33.84 -24.85
C THR A 693 14.00 -35.07 -24.09
N ILE A 694 13.44 -34.88 -22.89
CA ILE A 694 12.92 -35.97 -22.06
C ILE A 694 11.42 -35.80 -21.96
N LEU A 695 10.68 -36.76 -22.51
CA LEU A 695 9.22 -36.77 -22.47
C LEU A 695 8.72 -37.66 -21.34
N SER A 696 7.61 -37.30 -20.68
CA SER A 696 6.96 -38.13 -19.67
C SER A 696 5.47 -38.34 -19.98
N PRO A 697 4.84 -39.39 -19.41
CA PRO A 697 3.40 -39.62 -19.58
C PRO A 697 2.52 -38.45 -19.07
N GLU A 698 3.03 -37.67 -18.11
CA GLU A 698 2.33 -36.57 -17.44
C GLU A 698 2.44 -35.24 -18.20
N THR A 699 3.26 -35.17 -19.26
CA THR A 699 3.39 -33.98 -20.09
C THR A 699 2.04 -33.68 -20.78
N PRO A 700 1.44 -32.47 -20.63
CA PRO A 700 0.04 -32.22 -21.01
C PRO A 700 -0.32 -32.61 -22.46
N TYR A 701 0.53 -32.30 -23.44
CA TYR A 701 0.32 -32.62 -24.87
C TYR A 701 0.67 -34.07 -25.26
N ILE A 702 1.13 -34.88 -24.31
CA ILE A 702 1.40 -36.32 -24.45
C ILE A 702 0.34 -37.14 -23.71
N ALA A 703 -0.03 -36.70 -22.50
CA ALA A 703 -1.06 -37.31 -21.67
C ALA A 703 -2.39 -37.49 -22.43
N ASP A 704 -2.73 -36.52 -23.27
CA ASP A 704 -3.96 -36.51 -24.07
C ASP A 704 -3.88 -37.39 -25.34
N HIS A 705 -2.70 -37.89 -25.73
CA HIS A 705 -2.51 -38.72 -26.93
C HIS A 705 -2.43 -40.22 -26.59
N ASN A 706 -3.59 -40.77 -26.21
CA ASN A 706 -3.75 -42.18 -25.87
C ASN A 706 -4.48 -42.94 -26.99
N ILE A 707 -3.81 -43.92 -27.61
CA ILE A 707 -4.38 -44.78 -28.65
C ILE A 707 -4.45 -46.21 -28.11
N ASN A 708 -5.66 -46.75 -27.96
CA ASN A 708 -5.93 -48.10 -27.46
C ASN A 708 -5.27 -48.42 -26.11
N GLY A 709 -5.26 -47.46 -25.18
CA GLY A 709 -4.69 -47.64 -23.84
C GLY A 709 -3.17 -47.42 -23.77
N ARG A 710 -2.54 -46.98 -24.85
CA ARG A 710 -1.10 -46.70 -24.93
C ARG A 710 -0.86 -45.21 -25.18
N VAL A 711 -0.04 -44.60 -24.32
CA VAL A 711 0.39 -43.21 -24.49
C VAL A 711 1.50 -43.17 -25.54
N LEU A 712 1.19 -42.59 -26.69
CA LEU A 712 2.11 -42.51 -27.82
C LEU A 712 2.57 -41.08 -28.04
N VAL A 713 3.79 -40.87 -28.53
CA VAL A 713 4.22 -39.55 -28.99
C VAL A 713 3.45 -39.19 -30.28
N PRO A 714 2.77 -38.02 -30.34
CA PRO A 714 2.15 -37.57 -31.58
C PRO A 714 3.17 -37.41 -32.70
N GLY A 715 2.88 -37.92 -33.89
CA GLY A 715 3.80 -37.86 -35.03
C GLY A 715 4.21 -36.43 -35.43
N VAL A 716 3.33 -35.46 -35.17
CA VAL A 716 3.56 -34.02 -35.40
C VAL A 716 4.57 -33.43 -34.41
N LEU A 717 4.68 -33.99 -33.20
CA LEU A 717 5.63 -33.51 -32.20
C LEU A 717 7.08 -33.70 -32.65
N TYR A 718 7.38 -34.77 -33.40
CA TYR A 718 8.71 -34.97 -33.97
C TYR A 718 9.13 -33.87 -34.93
N LEU A 719 8.18 -33.35 -35.72
CA LEU A 719 8.43 -32.30 -36.70
C LEU A 719 8.69 -30.97 -36.00
N GLU A 720 7.92 -30.70 -34.96
CA GLU A 720 8.05 -29.50 -34.16
C GLU A 720 9.36 -29.44 -33.38
N LEU A 721 9.75 -30.55 -32.74
CA LEU A 721 11.05 -30.68 -32.10
C LEU A 721 12.19 -30.47 -33.10
N ALA A 722 12.06 -30.98 -34.33
CA ALA A 722 13.07 -30.81 -35.37
C ALA A 722 13.16 -29.37 -35.89
N ILE A 723 12.03 -28.67 -36.07
CA ILE A 723 12.00 -27.25 -36.47
C ILE A 723 12.62 -26.39 -35.37
N ALA A 724 12.17 -26.56 -34.13
CA ALA A 724 12.63 -25.75 -33.01
C ALA A 724 14.14 -25.94 -32.75
N ALA A 725 14.61 -27.17 -32.82
CA ALA A 725 16.03 -27.48 -32.69
C ALA A 725 16.88 -26.85 -33.81
N ILE A 726 16.41 -26.85 -35.06
CA ILE A 726 17.20 -26.25 -36.15
C ILE A 726 17.17 -24.73 -36.15
N GLU A 727 16.06 -24.12 -35.74
CA GLU A 727 15.95 -22.66 -35.57
C GLU A 727 16.92 -22.15 -34.50
N HIS A 728 17.18 -22.97 -33.47
CA HIS A 728 18.18 -22.69 -32.45
C HIS A 728 19.62 -22.72 -32.98
N VAL A 729 19.95 -23.63 -33.92
CA VAL A 729 21.32 -23.75 -34.49
C VAL A 729 21.58 -22.82 -35.67
N ALA A 730 20.62 -22.72 -36.59
CA ALA A 730 20.83 -22.10 -37.89
C ALA A 730 20.45 -20.61 -37.92
N SER A 731 19.85 -20.08 -36.85
CA SER A 731 19.32 -18.70 -36.75
C SER A 731 18.47 -18.28 -37.95
N THR A 732 17.89 -19.25 -38.65
CA THR A 732 17.14 -19.09 -39.90
C THR A 732 15.92 -20.01 -39.84
N PRO A 733 14.69 -19.51 -40.02
CA PRO A 733 13.48 -20.32 -39.93
C PRO A 733 13.40 -21.35 -41.06
N ALA A 734 12.89 -22.54 -40.74
CA ALA A 734 12.62 -23.56 -41.75
C ALA A 734 11.43 -23.14 -42.62
N ARG A 735 11.58 -23.12 -43.95
CA ARG A 735 10.52 -22.69 -44.89
C ARG A 735 9.57 -23.81 -45.30
N SER A 736 10.06 -25.05 -45.38
CA SER A 736 9.21 -26.21 -45.68
C SER A 736 9.83 -27.51 -45.17
N ILE A 737 8.98 -28.49 -44.87
CA ILE A 737 9.39 -29.87 -44.53
C ILE A 737 9.07 -30.78 -45.71
N ARG A 738 10.01 -31.65 -46.10
CA ARG A 738 9.84 -32.61 -47.20
C ARG A 738 10.27 -34.01 -46.81
N ASN A 739 9.75 -34.99 -47.53
CA ASN A 739 10.15 -36.41 -47.43
C ASN A 739 10.10 -36.93 -45.98
N VAL A 740 9.05 -36.56 -45.24
CA VAL A 740 8.85 -37.04 -43.88
C VAL A 740 8.48 -38.51 -43.90
N VAL A 741 9.19 -39.31 -43.12
CA VAL A 741 8.94 -40.73 -42.93
C VAL A 741 8.78 -40.99 -41.43
N TRP A 742 7.65 -41.59 -41.04
CA TRP A 742 7.43 -42.14 -39.70
C TRP A 742 7.62 -43.64 -39.76
N ASN A 743 8.67 -44.18 -39.14
CA ASN A 743 8.99 -45.61 -39.29
C ASN A 743 8.26 -46.47 -38.26
N TYR A 744 8.09 -45.98 -37.02
CA TYR A 744 7.36 -46.70 -35.97
C TYR A 744 6.95 -45.75 -34.83
N PRO A 745 5.86 -46.05 -34.10
CA PRO A 745 5.38 -45.21 -33.01
C PRO A 745 6.29 -45.29 -31.78
N CYS A 746 6.44 -44.18 -31.06
CA CYS A 746 7.13 -44.15 -29.77
C CYS A 746 6.11 -44.22 -28.63
N GLU A 747 6.09 -45.34 -27.91
CA GLU A 747 5.31 -45.51 -26.68
C GLU A 747 6.06 -44.96 -25.46
N ILE A 748 5.34 -44.24 -24.60
CA ILE A 748 5.82 -43.59 -23.38
C ILE A 748 5.20 -44.28 -22.16
N THR A 749 6.00 -45.09 -21.46
CA THR A 749 5.60 -45.79 -20.22
C THR A 749 6.26 -45.20 -18.96
N GLY A 750 7.01 -44.11 -19.11
CA GLY A 750 7.82 -43.42 -18.11
C GLY A 750 8.68 -42.35 -18.80
N HIS A 751 9.61 -41.73 -18.08
CA HIS A 751 10.53 -40.75 -18.69
C HIS A 751 11.33 -41.38 -19.83
N LYS A 752 11.26 -40.77 -21.02
CA LYS A 752 11.94 -41.26 -22.22
C LYS A 752 12.67 -40.13 -22.93
N GLU A 753 13.97 -40.31 -23.09
CA GLU A 753 14.80 -39.37 -23.85
C GLU A 753 14.66 -39.61 -25.35
N LEU A 754 14.50 -38.54 -26.11
CA LEU A 754 14.54 -38.51 -27.56
C LEU A 754 15.69 -37.63 -28.03
N ASN A 755 16.47 -38.13 -28.99
CA ASN A 755 17.56 -37.41 -29.63
C ASN A 755 17.16 -37.02 -31.05
N ILE A 756 17.27 -35.74 -31.39
CA ILE A 756 17.09 -35.22 -32.75
C ILE A 756 18.48 -34.94 -33.32
N LEU A 757 18.87 -35.67 -34.34
CA LEU A 757 20.16 -35.53 -35.00
C LEU A 757 19.98 -34.85 -36.35
N PHE A 758 20.90 -33.96 -36.71
CA PHE A 758 20.88 -33.25 -37.98
C PHE A 758 22.09 -33.57 -38.84
N ASP A 759 21.91 -33.54 -40.15
CA ASP A 759 23.00 -33.54 -41.12
C ASP A 759 22.78 -32.41 -42.12
N ARG A 760 23.82 -31.61 -42.36
CA ARG A 760 23.76 -30.47 -43.29
C ARG A 760 23.63 -30.96 -44.73
N ARG A 761 22.74 -30.32 -45.50
CA ARG A 761 22.53 -30.53 -46.94
C ARG A 761 22.67 -29.20 -47.69
N ASP A 762 22.84 -29.25 -49.00
CA ASP A 762 23.09 -28.04 -49.83
C ASP A 762 22.02 -26.94 -49.71
N ARG A 763 20.77 -27.30 -49.38
CA ARG A 763 19.62 -26.37 -49.32
C ARG A 763 18.81 -26.46 -48.02
N GLY A 764 19.37 -27.10 -46.99
CA GLY A 764 18.65 -27.39 -45.75
C GLY A 764 19.35 -28.40 -44.85
N TRP A 765 18.57 -29.10 -44.04
CA TRP A 765 19.04 -30.06 -43.05
C TRP A 765 18.21 -31.33 -43.14
N SER A 766 18.84 -32.51 -43.16
CA SER A 766 18.12 -33.75 -42.83
C SER A 766 18.04 -33.89 -41.32
N PHE A 767 16.90 -34.33 -40.80
CA PHE A 767 16.70 -34.64 -39.39
C PHE A 767 16.31 -36.11 -39.20
N ALA A 768 16.71 -36.68 -38.07
CA ALA A 768 16.32 -38.01 -37.64
C ALA A 768 16.09 -38.03 -36.12
N VAL A 769 14.96 -38.56 -35.67
CA VAL A 769 14.59 -38.66 -34.25
C VAL A 769 14.77 -40.09 -33.75
N HIS A 770 15.57 -40.26 -32.70
CA HIS A 770 15.95 -41.55 -32.11
C HIS A 770 15.61 -41.59 -30.61
N ALA A 771 15.61 -42.78 -30.02
CA ALA A 771 15.60 -42.92 -28.56
C ALA A 771 17.01 -42.60 -28.01
N GLY A 772 17.09 -41.94 -26.85
CA GLY A 772 18.34 -41.49 -26.24
C GLY A 772 19.30 -42.61 -25.81
N ASN A 773 18.79 -43.83 -25.59
CA ASN A 773 19.54 -44.95 -25.02
C ASN A 773 19.48 -46.24 -25.86
N VAL A 774 20.05 -46.29 -27.07
CA VAL A 774 20.42 -47.59 -27.69
C VAL A 774 21.58 -47.46 -28.69
N ASN A 775 22.64 -48.26 -28.46
CA ASN A 775 23.60 -48.67 -29.48
C ASN A 775 23.52 -50.21 -29.56
N PRO A 776 23.28 -50.86 -30.72
CA PRO A 776 23.17 -50.29 -32.08
C PRO A 776 21.87 -49.53 -32.30
N GLN A 777 21.94 -48.44 -33.07
CA GLN A 777 20.79 -47.55 -33.31
C GLN A 777 19.66 -48.30 -34.06
N PRO A 778 18.46 -48.40 -33.48
CA PRO A 778 17.28 -48.73 -34.28
C PRO A 778 17.03 -47.62 -35.32
N SER A 779 16.36 -47.94 -36.43
CA SER A 779 15.90 -46.97 -37.44
C SER A 779 15.26 -45.74 -36.76
N PRO A 780 15.29 -44.52 -37.27
CA PRO A 780 14.69 -43.38 -36.56
C PRO A 780 13.17 -43.55 -36.39
N PHE A 781 12.58 -43.04 -35.30
CA PHE A 781 11.11 -42.94 -35.16
C PHE A 781 10.50 -42.12 -36.29
N ALA A 782 11.14 -40.99 -36.59
CA ALA A 782 10.78 -40.11 -37.69
C ALA A 782 12.05 -39.51 -38.31
N SER A 783 12.03 -39.29 -39.62
CA SER A 783 13.07 -38.57 -40.34
C SER A 783 12.49 -37.72 -41.48
N GLY A 784 13.25 -36.74 -41.95
CA GLY A 784 12.83 -35.90 -43.06
C GLY A 784 13.84 -34.81 -43.42
N LEU A 785 13.43 -33.88 -44.27
CA LEU A 785 14.23 -32.74 -44.73
C LEU A 785 13.57 -31.42 -44.34
N LEU A 786 14.33 -30.54 -43.68
CA LEU A 786 13.98 -29.15 -43.39
C LEU A 786 14.69 -28.24 -44.40
N MET A 787 13.92 -27.50 -45.20
CA MET A 787 14.45 -26.64 -46.26
C MET A 787 14.51 -25.19 -45.79
N ILE A 788 15.65 -24.52 -45.99
CA ILE A 788 15.85 -23.10 -45.63
C ILE A 788 15.74 -22.15 -46.85
N GLN A 789 15.74 -22.70 -48.07
CA GLN A 789 15.51 -21.96 -49.32
C GLN A 789 14.35 -22.60 -50.09
N GLU A 790 13.44 -21.77 -50.62
CA GLU A 790 12.44 -22.25 -51.58
C GLU A 790 13.11 -22.55 -52.92
N GLN A 791 12.70 -23.64 -53.58
CA GLN A 791 13.04 -23.81 -54.98
C GLN A 791 12.39 -22.67 -55.78
N PRO A 792 13.04 -22.14 -56.84
CA PRO A 792 12.30 -21.40 -57.85
C PRO A 792 11.15 -22.28 -58.33
N ALA A 793 9.97 -21.69 -58.50
CA ALA A 793 8.81 -22.38 -59.07
C ALA A 793 9.24 -23.14 -60.34
N ALA A 794 8.74 -24.35 -60.51
CA ALA A 794 8.90 -25.04 -61.78
C ALA A 794 8.42 -24.08 -62.89
N PRO A 795 9.20 -23.88 -63.97
CA PRO A 795 8.71 -23.07 -65.08
C PRO A 795 7.37 -23.65 -65.54
N ASP A 796 6.42 -22.77 -65.85
CA ASP A 796 5.12 -23.17 -66.36
C ASP A 796 5.30 -24.20 -67.49
N PRO A 797 4.46 -25.25 -67.55
CA PRO A 797 4.55 -26.21 -68.62
C PRO A 797 4.44 -25.48 -69.96
N LEU A 798 5.46 -25.65 -70.80
CA LEU A 798 5.39 -25.26 -72.21
C LEU A 798 4.24 -26.03 -72.85
N ASP A 799 3.26 -25.30 -73.36
CA ASP A 799 2.19 -25.84 -74.20
C ASP A 799 2.85 -26.40 -75.48
N LEU A 800 2.94 -27.73 -75.56
CA LEU A 800 3.38 -28.50 -76.74
C LEU A 800 2.42 -29.67 -76.98
#